data_AF-A0A8S3QNU1-F1
#
_entry.id   AF-A0A8S3QNU1-F1
#
_cell.length_a   1.000
_cell.length_b   1.000
_cell.length_c   1.000
_cell.angle_alpha   90.00
_cell.angle_beta   90.00
_cell.angle_gamma   90.00
#
_symmetry.space_group_name_H-M   'P 1'
#
loop_
_entity.id
_entity.type
_entity.pdbx_description
1 polymer ?
#
loop_
_entity_poly.entity_id
_entity_poly.type
_entity_poly.pdbx_seq_one_letter_code
_entity_poly.pdbx_strand_id
1 'polypeptide(L)'
;MMKKKKQLNRLNRLTGKGTYESFDMRCMVTGQFAVGKSSLVKLLVGDVIPEGRHPTDGISLHEGRCGLDVQTRKWILINPETYNAMDVVYNKVLMTSNEEMEHNLKEKSDQQQASDRSPSGSKDDDMVNPGVLQQSQAMALPLPLNTSDNLSKQPPAALTLPPQASSIVPLSRQQLKQKMKAKMTKDEIRRKMEKVLKSGKYKMKVGRLIFWDFGGQYVYYTTHQTFMTYRALFLVVFDGSKGLHEQVPDVLCFPGQHMTPTPAVFLQHWVNCILTYCKAVYTGIPKILFVATHKDKVPKEDIETWRTDLYSGVEDLFKDHEGREHLVIDNQIFVNATDKTDPEIDVLKKATTDLTFQHPCWGEAMPNASVPLELEIANLVAKGKQVLSLLEVEELNAISKVSVLSKEELSDFLHFQHSLGKMIYFDTPQLRGYVIISPLLLVEVMRSFVTDIAFWPKKGLIRNTFERMSESGIIQRKDLYLIWEQKHFSKISPYKEFIFDMLIHLDILSEQRRYDTNTGSRLPVENFFVPCMLTQRNDTRFMTHECTPEKAISLAFVFKGTIIPPALPNRLISACLSMWTVKTYEGKQLLFSGFVGLSFDKAHDIVVCVEGNKILLYIVHATSNGLIVPDITTGIKECMYTTLERISEFYKSTVSSSSQKLPFHIEYACSRLECHINEEAAFTTDEWICDKHEIVHTKDKWNIWNQDQAKEECEINCQGLQEDALNQIPSDIELQRFSSRCEETVIRELAIHLGITLHEWEKLRSDYEFVDIVKFRALVTWREKYSGRFSNIAKALQDMDLTTHTLCQVKRIRKGHCVINEEYMDLIPTDEILDKLAQVIGVVSFQLGLELGLPITSIDIIQYNNGRDLVAQCKDILFQWREDQRVRPTIRVLVQALVNVDRGAKCLEEIIKTVGVKKYTLHEEVEEKKEGKIKTLLKNLNPFQKKK
;
A
#
# COMPACT_ATOMS: atom_id res chain seq x y z
N MET A 1 -18.92 -12.72 5.68
CA MET A 1 -20.06 -13.32 6.43
C MET A 1 -19.76 -13.65 7.90
N MET A 2 -18.65 -14.31 8.29
CA MET A 2 -18.43 -14.69 9.71
C MET A 2 -18.26 -13.50 10.69
N LYS A 3 -17.63 -12.38 10.29
CA LYS A 3 -17.55 -11.17 11.16
C LYS A 3 -18.93 -10.54 11.38
N LYS A 4 -19.80 -10.52 10.36
CA LYS A 4 -21.22 -10.15 10.49
C LYS A 4 -21.94 -11.08 11.46
N LYS A 5 -21.75 -12.40 11.35
CA LYS A 5 -22.34 -13.37 12.30
C LYS A 5 -21.84 -13.17 13.73
N LYS A 6 -20.54 -12.91 13.94
CA LYS A 6 -19.98 -12.56 15.25
C LYS A 6 -20.55 -11.25 15.78
N GLN A 7 -20.56 -10.18 14.98
CA GLN A 7 -21.14 -8.89 15.38
C GLN A 7 -22.63 -9.00 15.68
N LEU A 8 -23.38 -9.74 14.87
CA LEU A 8 -24.80 -9.99 15.08
C LEU A 8 -25.03 -10.81 16.35
N ASN A 9 -24.20 -11.82 16.64
CA ASN A 9 -24.27 -12.56 17.90
C ASN A 9 -23.98 -11.67 19.12
N ARG A 10 -22.99 -10.77 19.04
CA ARG A 10 -22.69 -9.79 20.09
C ARG A 10 -23.86 -8.82 20.29
N LEU A 11 -24.40 -8.29 19.19
CA LEU A 11 -25.57 -7.42 19.20
C LEU A 11 -26.78 -8.13 19.80
N ASN A 12 -27.07 -9.36 19.37
CA ASN A 12 -28.19 -10.16 19.86
C ASN A 12 -28.15 -10.38 21.39
N ARG A 13 -26.96 -10.55 21.97
CA ARG A 13 -26.80 -10.63 23.43
C ARG A 13 -27.18 -9.32 24.11
N LEU A 14 -26.73 -8.19 23.59
CA LEU A 14 -27.04 -6.87 24.15
C LEU A 14 -28.52 -6.48 23.94
N THR A 15 -29.13 -6.87 22.82
CA THR A 15 -30.52 -6.52 22.48
C THR A 15 -31.56 -7.33 23.25
N GLY A 16 -31.17 -8.43 23.91
CA GLY A 16 -32.06 -9.21 24.79
C GLY A 16 -32.65 -8.39 25.95
N LYS A 17 -32.08 -7.22 26.26
CA LYS A 17 -32.53 -6.27 27.28
C LYS A 17 -33.36 -5.10 26.69
N GLY A 18 -33.94 -5.29 25.51
CA GLY A 18 -34.72 -4.28 24.79
C GLY A 18 -33.90 -3.49 23.78
N THR A 19 -34.59 -2.86 22.83
CA THR A 19 -33.95 -2.13 21.73
C THR A 19 -34.65 -0.80 21.42
N TYR A 20 -33.93 0.05 20.68
CA TYR A 20 -34.44 1.27 20.06
C TYR A 20 -33.90 1.43 18.65
N GLU A 21 -34.62 2.14 17.79
CA GLU A 21 -34.15 2.44 16.43
C GLU A 21 -33.14 3.60 16.45
N SER A 22 -31.97 3.38 15.87
CA SER A 22 -30.94 4.41 15.75
C SER A 22 -30.85 4.97 14.34
N PHE A 23 -30.81 6.30 14.25
CA PHE A 23 -30.78 7.03 12.99
C PHE A 23 -29.54 7.91 12.95
N ASP A 24 -28.38 7.27 12.74
CA ASP A 24 -27.10 7.96 12.57
C ASP A 24 -26.53 7.56 11.21
N MET A 25 -26.26 8.55 10.36
CA MET A 25 -25.66 8.32 9.04
C MET A 25 -24.41 9.17 8.86
N ARG A 26 -23.33 8.53 8.42
CA ARG A 26 -22.10 9.22 8.01
C ARG A 26 -22.16 9.47 6.51
N CYS A 27 -21.86 10.69 6.12
CA CYS A 27 -21.64 11.07 4.72
C CYS A 27 -20.15 11.37 4.54
N MET A 28 -19.43 10.48 3.87
CA MET A 28 -18.01 10.60 3.60
C MET A 28 -17.80 11.28 2.25
N VAL A 29 -17.18 12.45 2.26
CA VAL A 29 -16.96 13.27 1.06
C VAL A 29 -15.51 13.12 0.62
N THR A 30 -15.30 12.42 -0.48
CA THR A 30 -13.98 12.12 -1.04
C THR A 30 -13.85 12.68 -2.46
N GLY A 31 -12.63 12.77 -2.98
CA GLY A 31 -12.37 13.39 -4.28
C GLY A 31 -11.02 14.09 -4.33
N GLN A 32 -10.58 14.42 -5.53
CA GLN A 32 -9.30 15.08 -5.78
C GLN A 32 -9.15 16.41 -5.02
N PHE A 33 -7.91 16.84 -4.76
CA PHE A 33 -7.62 18.18 -4.24
C PHE A 33 -8.30 19.29 -5.06
N ALA A 34 -8.75 20.35 -4.38
CA ALA A 34 -9.34 21.56 -4.96
C ALA A 34 -10.64 21.40 -5.78
N VAL A 35 -11.30 20.23 -5.81
CA VAL A 35 -12.58 20.02 -6.51
C VAL A 35 -13.83 20.57 -5.78
N GLY A 36 -13.67 21.47 -4.80
CA GLY A 36 -14.81 22.12 -4.13
C GLY A 36 -15.51 21.34 -3.01
N LYS A 37 -14.97 20.19 -2.55
CA LYS A 37 -15.53 19.37 -1.46
C LYS A 37 -15.94 20.15 -0.20
N SER A 38 -15.00 20.89 0.37
CA SER A 38 -15.23 21.62 1.63
C SER A 38 -16.27 22.73 1.47
N SER A 39 -16.33 23.36 0.29
CA SER A 39 -17.36 24.36 -0.02
C SER A 39 -18.73 23.70 -0.13
N LEU A 40 -18.81 22.55 -0.81
CA LEU A 40 -20.04 21.75 -0.92
C LEU A 40 -20.56 21.31 0.46
N VAL A 41 -19.68 20.79 1.31
CA VAL A 41 -20.04 20.39 2.68
C VAL A 41 -20.59 21.58 3.45
N LYS A 42 -19.94 22.74 3.40
CA LYS A 42 -20.41 23.98 4.04
C LYS A 42 -21.81 24.39 3.57
N LEU A 43 -22.11 24.29 2.28
CA LEU A 43 -23.46 24.54 1.75
C LEU A 43 -24.50 23.56 2.31
N LEU A 44 -24.17 22.26 2.37
CA LEU A 44 -25.08 21.22 2.88
C LEU A 44 -25.39 21.39 4.37
N VAL A 45 -24.41 21.86 5.15
CA VAL A 45 -24.56 22.10 6.59
C VAL A 45 -25.01 23.52 6.94
N GLY A 46 -25.19 24.40 5.96
CA GLY A 46 -25.63 25.78 6.15
C GLY A 46 -24.58 26.74 6.72
N ASP A 47 -23.29 26.39 6.65
CA ASP A 47 -22.18 27.21 7.11
C ASP A 47 -21.75 28.23 6.02
N VAL A 48 -21.10 29.31 6.44
CA VAL A 48 -20.56 30.34 5.52
C VAL A 48 -19.29 29.85 4.84
N ILE A 49 -19.19 30.05 3.52
CA ILE A 49 -17.96 29.79 2.76
C ILE A 49 -16.99 30.96 2.97
N PRO A 50 -15.78 30.74 3.52
CA PRO A 50 -14.80 31.80 3.72
C PRO A 50 -14.22 32.30 2.39
N GLU A 51 -14.00 33.62 2.28
CA GLU A 51 -13.51 34.28 1.05
C GLU A 51 -12.14 33.77 0.58
N GLY A 52 -11.25 33.41 1.51
CA GLY A 52 -9.90 32.93 1.21
C GLY A 52 -9.75 31.43 0.95
N ARG A 53 -10.84 30.64 1.05
CA ARG A 53 -10.94 29.18 0.83
C ARG A 53 -9.63 28.40 1.07
N HIS A 54 -9.46 27.86 2.26
CA HIS A 54 -8.26 27.11 2.60
C HIS A 54 -8.40 25.61 2.33
N PRO A 55 -7.31 24.93 1.94
CA PRO A 55 -7.23 23.48 1.92
C PRO A 55 -7.63 22.83 3.26
N THR A 56 -8.30 21.68 3.22
CA THR A 56 -8.54 20.86 4.41
C THR A 56 -7.25 20.13 4.79
N ASP A 57 -6.87 20.21 6.07
CA ASP A 57 -5.73 19.49 6.64
C ASP A 57 -6.21 18.16 7.24
N GLY A 58 -6.04 17.07 6.50
CA GLY A 58 -6.47 15.73 6.91
C GLY A 58 -7.97 15.54 6.75
N ILE A 59 -8.72 15.67 7.85
CA ILE A 59 -10.18 15.44 7.87
C ILE A 59 -10.87 16.53 8.68
N SER A 60 -11.92 17.14 8.12
CA SER A 60 -12.82 18.04 8.84
C SER A 60 -14.16 17.36 9.12
N LEU A 61 -14.56 17.31 10.39
CA LEU A 61 -15.81 16.70 10.83
C LEU A 61 -16.89 17.77 11.05
N HIS A 62 -18.03 17.62 10.39
CA HIS A 62 -19.21 18.47 10.61
C HIS A 62 -20.32 17.65 11.28
N GLU A 63 -20.22 17.50 12.60
CA GLU A 63 -21.24 16.86 13.44
C GLU A 63 -22.17 17.92 14.07
N GLY A 64 -23.46 17.60 14.21
CA GLY A 64 -24.42 18.45 14.92
C GLY A 64 -24.86 19.71 14.16
N ARG A 65 -24.60 19.77 12.85
CA ARG A 65 -24.98 20.90 11.97
C ARG A 65 -26.20 20.61 11.10
N CYS A 66 -26.49 19.35 10.81
CA CYS A 66 -27.61 18.94 9.99
C CYS A 66 -28.15 17.56 10.42
N GLY A 67 -29.40 17.28 10.08
CA GLY A 67 -30.06 16.01 10.31
C GLY A 67 -31.25 15.81 9.40
N LEU A 68 -31.91 14.66 9.53
CA LEU A 68 -33.12 14.30 8.79
C LEU A 68 -34.26 14.05 9.76
N ASP A 69 -35.42 14.65 9.51
CA ASP A 69 -36.64 14.28 10.22
C ASP A 69 -37.04 12.85 9.84
N VAL A 70 -37.11 11.96 10.83
CA VAL A 70 -37.36 10.52 10.62
C VAL A 70 -38.76 10.27 10.05
N GLN A 71 -39.74 11.12 10.37
CA GLN A 71 -41.14 10.93 9.94
C GLN A 71 -41.41 11.60 8.60
N THR A 72 -41.04 12.88 8.48
CA THR A 72 -41.33 13.72 7.31
C THR A 72 -40.26 13.63 6.22
N ARG A 73 -39.12 12.98 6.50
CA ARG A 73 -37.95 12.87 5.60
C ARG A 73 -37.37 14.22 5.16
N LYS A 74 -37.57 15.26 5.97
CA LYS A 74 -37.09 16.61 5.64
C LYS A 74 -35.68 16.83 6.14
N TRP A 75 -34.88 17.55 5.33
CA TRP A 75 -33.56 18.04 5.74
C TRP A 75 -33.71 19.15 6.78
N ILE A 76 -33.02 19.01 7.91
CA ILE A 76 -33.03 19.98 9.00
C ILE A 76 -31.63 20.54 9.20
N LEU A 77 -31.52 21.87 9.19
CA LEU A 77 -30.32 22.57 9.65
C LEU A 77 -30.40 22.78 11.16
N ILE A 78 -29.30 22.52 11.84
CA ILE A 78 -29.20 22.54 13.30
C ILE A 78 -28.28 23.70 13.69
N ASN A 79 -28.80 24.66 14.47
CA ASN A 79 -28.01 25.80 14.92
C ASN A 79 -27.11 25.41 16.12
N PRO A 80 -25.77 25.50 15.99
CA PRO A 80 -24.83 25.11 17.05
C PRO A 80 -24.95 25.92 18.34
N GLU A 81 -25.32 27.21 18.28
CA GLU A 81 -25.48 28.06 19.47
C GLU A 81 -26.64 27.61 20.36
N THR A 82 -27.58 26.87 19.77
CA THR A 82 -28.70 26.24 20.47
C THR A 82 -28.50 24.75 20.71
N TYR A 83 -27.43 24.15 20.17
CA TYR A 83 -27.22 22.71 20.11
C TYR A 83 -25.86 22.33 20.73
N ASN A 84 -25.90 21.98 22.01
CA ASN A 84 -24.82 21.49 22.84
C ASN A 84 -24.54 20.00 22.53
N ALA A 85 -23.34 19.47 22.83
CA ALA A 85 -23.07 18.02 22.81
C ALA A 85 -24.06 17.20 23.68
N MET A 86 -24.62 17.80 24.73
CA MET A 86 -25.75 17.27 25.47
C MET A 86 -27.01 17.14 24.60
N ASP A 87 -27.24 18.01 23.62
CA ASP A 87 -28.41 17.96 22.73
C ASP A 87 -28.39 16.77 21.77
N VAL A 88 -27.21 16.28 21.39
CA VAL A 88 -27.04 15.02 20.64
C VAL A 88 -27.59 13.83 21.43
N VAL A 89 -27.42 13.86 22.75
CA VAL A 89 -28.01 12.91 23.67
C VAL A 89 -29.45 13.27 24.04
N TYR A 90 -29.81 14.55 24.09
CA TYR A 90 -31.18 15.01 24.38
C TYR A 90 -32.15 14.62 23.26
N ASN A 91 -31.73 14.64 22.00
CA ASN A 91 -32.56 14.22 20.87
C ASN A 91 -32.77 12.71 20.82
N LYS A 92 -31.92 11.91 21.48
CA LYS A 92 -32.15 10.49 21.74
C LYS A 92 -33.20 10.23 22.84
N VAL A 93 -33.44 11.18 23.75
CA VAL A 93 -34.06 10.90 25.06
C VAL A 93 -35.27 11.78 25.42
N LEU A 94 -35.40 13.04 24.99
CA LEU A 94 -36.37 13.97 25.63
C LEU A 94 -37.75 14.17 24.98
N MET A 95 -37.95 13.78 23.73
CA MET A 95 -39.20 14.13 23.03
C MET A 95 -40.34 13.13 23.22
N THR A 96 -40.12 12.03 23.95
CA THR A 96 -41.15 11.03 24.32
C THR A 96 -42.24 11.58 25.25
N SER A 97 -42.01 12.70 25.94
CA SER A 97 -42.92 13.17 27.02
C SER A 97 -43.93 14.26 26.64
N ASN A 98 -43.76 14.97 25.51
CA ASN A 98 -44.71 16.03 25.14
C ASN A 98 -45.95 15.48 24.42
N GLU A 99 -45.80 14.45 23.57
CA GLU A 99 -46.93 13.88 22.81
C GLU A 99 -47.82 12.98 23.66
N GLU A 100 -47.27 12.20 24.60
CA GLU A 100 -48.10 11.39 25.52
C GLU A 100 -48.91 12.27 26.47
N MET A 101 -48.43 13.45 26.85
CA MET A 101 -49.24 14.40 27.64
C MET A 101 -50.29 15.10 26.77
N GLU A 102 -49.98 15.48 25.53
CA GLU A 102 -50.97 16.09 24.61
C GLU A 102 -52.06 15.10 24.18
N HIS A 103 -51.73 13.81 24.00
CA HIS A 103 -52.70 12.75 23.72
C HIS A 103 -53.58 12.45 24.94
N ASN A 104 -52.98 12.33 26.13
CA ASN A 104 -53.75 12.13 27.37
C ASN A 104 -54.58 13.36 27.78
N LEU A 105 -54.19 14.58 27.37
CA LEU A 105 -54.96 15.81 27.56
C LEU A 105 -56.12 15.91 26.56
N LYS A 106 -55.91 15.48 25.31
CA LYS A 106 -56.98 15.38 24.29
C LYS A 106 -57.98 14.29 24.60
N GLU A 107 -57.54 13.09 25.00
CA GLU A 107 -58.45 12.01 25.40
C GLU A 107 -59.26 12.37 26.66
N LYS A 108 -58.70 13.15 27.59
CA LYS A 108 -59.44 13.66 28.75
C LYS A 108 -60.38 14.83 28.41
N SER A 109 -60.05 15.67 27.44
CA SER A 109 -60.97 16.73 26.97
C SER A 109 -62.13 16.17 26.16
N ASP A 110 -61.87 15.13 25.37
CA ASP A 110 -62.87 14.52 24.49
C ASP A 110 -63.84 13.62 25.27
N GLN A 111 -63.39 13.00 26.37
CA GLN A 111 -64.26 12.24 27.28
C GLN A 111 -65.12 13.12 28.21
N GLN A 112 -64.75 14.38 28.44
CA GLN A 112 -65.56 15.33 29.23
C GLN A 112 -66.58 16.12 28.40
N GLN A 113 -66.52 16.08 27.07
CA GLN A 113 -67.51 16.69 26.18
C GLN A 113 -68.57 15.71 25.64
N ALA A 114 -68.43 14.41 25.91
CA ALA A 114 -69.33 13.37 25.38
C ALA A 114 -70.45 12.92 26.34
N SER A 115 -70.61 13.54 27.52
CA SER A 115 -71.66 13.15 28.49
C SER A 115 -72.86 14.08 28.57
N ASP A 116 -73.00 15.06 27.68
CA ASP A 116 -74.19 15.93 27.62
C ASP A 116 -74.73 16.04 26.19
N ARG A 117 -75.59 15.10 25.81
CA ARG A 117 -76.92 15.31 25.18
C ARG A 117 -77.32 14.14 24.27
N SER A 118 -78.46 13.56 24.62
CA SER A 118 -79.34 12.74 23.77
C SER A 118 -80.69 13.48 23.65
N PRO A 119 -81.68 13.03 22.86
CA PRO A 119 -81.69 13.07 21.39
C PRO A 119 -83.03 13.58 20.81
N SER A 120 -83.04 14.03 19.56
CA SER A 120 -84.21 14.07 18.66
C SER A 120 -83.70 14.41 17.25
N GLY A 121 -84.15 13.86 16.13
CA GLY A 121 -85.13 12.84 15.78
C GLY A 121 -85.46 13.04 14.28
N SER A 122 -85.46 11.95 13.49
CA SER A 122 -86.06 11.76 12.14
C SER A 122 -85.55 12.65 10.97
N LYS A 123 -85.43 12.22 9.70
CA LYS A 123 -85.73 10.99 8.95
C LYS A 123 -85.15 11.12 7.53
N ASP A 124 -84.84 9.97 6.93
CA ASP A 124 -84.94 9.55 5.52
C ASP A 124 -84.01 10.13 4.41
N ASP A 125 -83.25 9.16 3.88
CA ASP A 125 -83.05 8.74 2.47
C ASP A 125 -82.00 9.35 1.52
N ASP A 126 -81.17 8.39 1.10
CA ASP A 126 -80.67 8.09 -0.24
C ASP A 126 -79.33 8.60 -0.78
N MET A 127 -78.73 7.67 -1.51
CA MET A 127 -77.33 7.43 -1.81
C MET A 127 -76.93 7.95 -3.20
N VAL A 128 -75.64 8.35 -3.28
CA VAL A 128 -74.72 8.23 -4.44
C VAL A 128 -74.65 9.37 -5.48
N ASN A 129 -73.42 9.92 -5.53
CA ASN A 129 -72.68 10.81 -6.45
C ASN A 129 -72.67 10.31 -7.93
N PRO A 130 -72.03 10.96 -8.96
CA PRO A 130 -71.14 12.14 -8.95
C PRO A 130 -71.21 13.14 -10.14
N GLY A 131 -70.66 14.34 -9.92
CA GLY A 131 -69.91 15.16 -10.89
C GLY A 131 -70.67 15.86 -12.04
N VAL A 132 -70.28 17.11 -12.36
CA VAL A 132 -70.24 17.70 -13.71
C VAL A 132 -69.65 19.13 -13.66
N LEU A 133 -68.89 19.44 -14.72
CA LEU A 133 -68.31 20.72 -15.13
C LEU A 133 -69.35 21.83 -15.39
N GLN A 134 -68.95 23.10 -15.35
CA GLN A 134 -69.07 23.98 -16.53
C GLN A 134 -68.38 25.36 -16.40
N GLN A 135 -67.98 25.85 -17.58
CA GLN A 135 -67.35 27.11 -17.95
C GLN A 135 -68.31 28.32 -17.92
N SER A 136 -67.77 29.54 -17.92
CA SER A 136 -68.17 30.61 -18.86
C SER A 136 -67.13 31.76 -18.95
N GLN A 137 -66.94 32.24 -20.19
CA GLN A 137 -66.12 33.35 -20.74
C GLN A 137 -66.79 34.75 -20.53
N ALA A 138 -66.25 35.97 -20.78
CA ALA A 138 -65.02 36.56 -21.35
C ALA A 138 -64.99 38.13 -21.14
N MET A 139 -63.86 38.75 -21.57
CA MET A 139 -63.57 40.17 -21.94
C MET A 139 -63.04 41.10 -20.83
N ALA A 140 -62.09 42.04 -21.01
CA ALA A 140 -61.06 42.39 -22.01
C ALA A 140 -60.13 43.49 -21.36
N LEU A 141 -58.89 43.61 -21.82
CA LEU A 141 -57.79 44.58 -21.47
C LEU A 141 -58.18 46.09 -21.59
N PRO A 142 -57.42 47.11 -21.09
CA PRO A 142 -55.94 47.23 -21.16
C PRO A 142 -55.16 47.98 -20.04
N LEU A 143 -53.81 47.86 -20.10
CA LEU A 143 -52.77 48.64 -19.37
C LEU A 143 -52.61 50.07 -19.95
N PRO A 144 -52.02 51.02 -19.20
CA PRO A 144 -50.62 51.45 -19.44
C PRO A 144 -49.82 51.69 -18.12
N LEU A 145 -48.55 51.29 -17.99
CA LEU A 145 -47.27 51.97 -18.38
C LEU A 145 -46.86 53.18 -17.51
N ASN A 146 -45.56 53.17 -17.17
CA ASN A 146 -44.69 54.27 -16.67
C ASN A 146 -44.77 54.60 -15.16
N THR A 147 -43.68 54.82 -14.42
CA THR A 147 -42.26 55.04 -14.76
C THR A 147 -41.41 55.02 -13.48
N SER A 148 -40.17 54.54 -13.62
CA SER A 148 -38.90 55.08 -13.07
C SER A 148 -38.77 55.32 -11.56
N ASP A 149 -37.82 54.63 -10.93
CA ASP A 149 -36.55 55.23 -10.46
C ASP A 149 -36.66 55.85 -9.05
N ASN A 150 -35.69 55.81 -8.16
CA ASN A 150 -34.45 55.06 -7.97
C ASN A 150 -34.03 55.44 -6.52
N LEU A 151 -33.06 54.71 -5.96
CA LEU A 151 -31.98 55.21 -5.07
C LEU A 151 -32.26 56.46 -4.19
N SER A 152 -31.97 56.53 -2.90
CA SER A 152 -31.04 55.81 -2.07
C SER A 152 -30.90 56.56 -0.73
N LYS A 153 -30.41 55.84 0.28
CA LYS A 153 -29.45 56.29 1.30
C LYS A 153 -29.84 57.40 2.29
N GLN A 154 -30.06 56.89 3.50
CA GLN A 154 -29.36 57.20 4.76
C GLN A 154 -29.99 58.19 5.76
N PRO A 155 -29.87 57.89 7.07
CA PRO A 155 -30.55 58.55 8.20
C PRO A 155 -29.63 59.60 8.85
N PRO A 156 -30.06 60.41 9.86
CA PRO A 156 -30.05 59.94 11.26
C PRO A 156 -31.04 60.62 12.26
N ALA A 157 -31.24 59.93 13.40
CA ALA A 157 -31.42 60.35 14.81
C ALA A 157 -31.73 61.83 15.19
N ALA A 158 -32.41 62.20 16.29
CA ALA A 158 -33.21 61.59 17.36
C ALA A 158 -33.67 62.74 18.32
N LEU A 159 -34.59 62.44 19.27
CA LEU A 159 -34.96 63.17 20.52
C LEU A 159 -36.03 64.29 20.44
N THR A 160 -36.97 64.49 21.38
CA THR A 160 -37.82 63.68 22.28
C THR A 160 -38.80 64.67 22.98
N LEU A 161 -40.06 64.28 23.27
CA LEU A 161 -40.76 64.32 24.58
C LEU A 161 -42.32 64.27 24.50
N PRO A 162 -43.04 63.74 25.54
CA PRO A 162 -44.46 63.30 25.58
C PRO A 162 -45.37 64.34 26.33
N PRO A 163 -46.64 64.13 26.85
CA PRO A 163 -47.35 62.89 27.26
C PRO A 163 -48.91 62.81 27.09
N GLN A 164 -49.48 61.66 27.50
CA GLN A 164 -50.77 61.42 28.20
C GLN A 164 -51.84 60.47 27.58
N ALA A 165 -52.10 59.40 28.37
CA ALA A 165 -53.38 58.75 28.77
C ALA A 165 -54.29 57.92 27.82
N SER A 166 -54.66 56.73 28.34
CA SER A 166 -55.76 55.78 28.01
C SER A 166 -55.65 54.95 26.71
N SER A 167 -55.33 53.65 26.64
CA SER A 167 -55.68 52.41 27.38
C SER A 167 -56.90 51.64 26.84
N ILE A 168 -56.78 51.09 25.62
CA ILE A 168 -57.20 49.71 25.28
C ILE A 168 -56.02 49.12 24.51
N VAL A 169 -55.32 48.17 25.14
CA VAL A 169 -54.04 47.61 24.68
C VAL A 169 -54.30 46.52 23.64
N PRO A 170 -53.83 46.63 22.38
CA PRO A 170 -53.58 45.46 21.56
C PRO A 170 -52.40 44.72 22.19
N LEU A 171 -52.57 43.44 22.53
CA LEU A 171 -51.55 42.62 23.19
C LEU A 171 -50.16 42.87 22.59
N SER A 172 -49.25 43.34 23.42
CA SER A 172 -47.92 43.78 23.01
C SER A 172 -47.11 42.62 22.44
N ARG A 173 -46.31 42.88 21.40
CA ARG A 173 -45.26 41.99 20.88
C ARG A 173 -44.28 41.48 21.96
N GLN A 174 -44.32 42.02 23.19
CA GLN A 174 -43.58 41.54 24.35
C GLN A 174 -44.24 40.30 25.01
N GLN A 175 -45.57 40.17 24.99
CA GLN A 175 -46.28 38.98 25.48
C GLN A 175 -46.17 37.78 24.51
N LEU A 176 -46.06 38.02 23.20
CA LEU A 176 -45.72 36.97 22.21
C LEU A 176 -44.24 36.55 22.29
N LYS A 177 -43.33 37.43 22.73
CA LYS A 177 -41.91 37.08 22.97
C LYS A 177 -41.67 36.37 24.30
N GLN A 178 -42.58 36.48 25.28
CA GLN A 178 -42.49 35.76 26.55
C GLN A 178 -43.04 34.32 26.50
N LYS A 179 -43.88 33.95 25.52
CA LYS A 179 -44.40 32.58 25.37
C LYS A 179 -43.55 31.63 24.51
N MET A 180 -42.43 32.11 23.94
CA MET A 180 -41.53 31.28 23.12
C MET A 180 -40.05 31.54 23.46
N LYS A 181 -39.62 31.13 24.66
CA LYS A 181 -38.26 30.66 25.03
C LYS A 181 -38.17 30.46 26.55
N ALA A 182 -38.93 29.50 27.09
CA ALA A 182 -38.51 28.86 28.33
C ALA A 182 -37.43 27.84 27.95
N LYS A 183 -36.17 28.27 27.94
CA LYS A 183 -35.02 27.36 27.79
C LYS A 183 -35.04 26.47 29.04
N MET A 184 -35.40 25.19 28.89
CA MET A 184 -35.42 24.23 30.00
C MET A 184 -34.09 24.30 30.78
N THR A 185 -34.17 24.27 32.11
CA THR A 185 -32.98 24.31 32.97
C THR A 185 -32.23 22.98 32.89
N LYS A 186 -30.89 22.98 33.04
CA LYS A 186 -30.05 21.76 32.99
C LYS A 186 -30.56 20.64 33.92
N ASP A 187 -31.16 21.01 35.05
CA ASP A 187 -31.70 20.08 36.06
C ASP A 187 -33.07 19.49 35.68
N GLU A 188 -33.92 20.23 34.96
CA GLU A 188 -35.15 19.68 34.39
C GLU A 188 -34.86 18.68 33.29
N ILE A 189 -33.85 18.97 32.47
CA ILE A 189 -33.42 18.03 31.45
C ILE A 189 -32.87 16.76 32.11
N ARG A 190 -31.96 16.90 33.10
CA ARG A 190 -31.40 15.75 33.81
C ARG A 190 -32.49 14.84 34.39
N ARG A 191 -33.51 15.41 35.02
CA ARG A 191 -34.66 14.65 35.56
C ARG A 191 -35.48 13.94 34.49
N LYS A 192 -35.73 14.58 33.34
CA LYS A 192 -36.42 13.92 32.22
C LYS A 192 -35.57 12.81 31.61
N MET A 193 -34.25 13.00 31.48
CA MET A 193 -33.33 11.96 31.01
C MET A 193 -33.33 10.74 31.93
N GLU A 194 -33.26 10.95 33.24
CA GLU A 194 -33.35 9.86 34.22
C GLU A 194 -34.67 9.08 34.12
N LYS A 195 -35.81 9.75 33.87
CA LYS A 195 -37.10 9.08 33.64
C LYS A 195 -37.08 8.20 32.38
N VAL A 196 -36.55 8.70 31.28
CA VAL A 196 -36.53 7.96 30.01
C VAL A 196 -35.53 6.81 30.05
N LEU A 197 -34.37 7.02 30.65
CA LEU A 197 -33.39 5.97 30.92
C LEU A 197 -34.00 4.84 31.78
N LYS A 198 -34.80 5.18 32.80
CA LYS A 198 -35.54 4.17 33.61
C LYS A 198 -36.65 3.47 32.84
N SER A 199 -37.31 4.16 31.91
CA SER A 199 -38.39 3.57 31.11
C SER A 199 -37.91 2.59 30.04
N GLY A 200 -36.65 2.72 29.60
CA GLY A 200 -36.07 1.93 28.52
C GLY A 200 -36.70 2.17 27.13
N LYS A 201 -37.59 3.16 26.98
CA LYS A 201 -38.22 3.50 25.69
C LYS A 201 -37.54 4.70 25.07
N TYR A 202 -36.69 4.47 24.06
CA TYR A 202 -36.01 5.53 23.31
C TYR A 202 -36.65 5.71 21.94
N LYS A 203 -36.85 6.96 21.50
CA LYS A 203 -37.37 7.30 20.17
C LYS A 203 -36.65 8.53 19.64
N MET A 204 -36.12 8.42 18.43
CA MET A 204 -35.48 9.55 17.73
C MET A 204 -36.47 10.15 16.72
N LYS A 205 -36.63 11.47 16.75
CA LYS A 205 -37.38 12.21 15.72
C LYS A 205 -36.50 12.75 14.62
N VAL A 206 -35.26 13.09 14.95
CA VAL A 206 -34.27 13.61 14.00
C VAL A 206 -33.09 12.66 13.99
N GLY A 207 -32.81 12.07 12.83
CA GLY A 207 -31.61 11.31 12.58
C GLY A 207 -30.43 12.22 12.24
N ARG A 208 -29.22 11.86 12.69
CA ARG A 208 -28.02 12.67 12.50
C ARG A 208 -27.38 12.38 11.15
N LEU A 209 -27.02 13.44 10.44
CA LEU A 209 -26.13 13.39 9.28
C LEU A 209 -24.78 13.97 9.70
N ILE A 210 -23.74 13.14 9.62
CA ILE A 210 -22.38 13.50 10.03
C ILE A 210 -21.50 13.53 8.79
N PHE A 211 -21.08 14.72 8.37
CA PHE A 211 -20.21 14.88 7.22
C PHE A 211 -18.74 14.74 7.61
N TRP A 212 -18.03 13.86 6.89
CA TRP A 212 -16.59 13.69 6.94
C TRP A 212 -16.01 14.30 5.66
N ASP A 213 -15.45 15.50 5.75
CA ASP A 213 -14.75 16.17 4.65
C ASP A 213 -13.29 15.72 4.63
N PHE A 214 -12.95 14.83 3.70
CA PHE A 214 -11.60 14.32 3.55
C PHE A 214 -10.73 15.26 2.69
N GLY A 215 -9.52 15.56 3.15
CA GLY A 215 -8.52 16.32 2.40
C GLY A 215 -8.21 15.64 1.06
N GLY A 216 -8.19 16.42 -0.02
CA GLY A 216 -7.93 15.87 -1.36
C GLY A 216 -6.44 15.71 -1.70
N GLN A 217 -5.55 16.11 -0.80
CA GLN A 217 -4.11 16.02 -0.99
C GLN A 217 -3.65 14.57 -0.86
N TYR A 218 -2.72 14.19 -1.72
CA TYR A 218 -2.25 12.81 -1.88
C TYR A 218 -1.75 12.18 -0.58
N VAL A 219 -1.06 12.98 0.25
CA VAL A 219 -0.50 12.57 1.54
C VAL A 219 -1.53 11.94 2.49
N TYR A 220 -2.81 12.32 2.39
CA TYR A 220 -3.84 11.83 3.29
C TYR A 220 -4.49 10.51 2.85
N TYR A 221 -4.34 10.10 1.59
CA TYR A 221 -5.13 9.00 1.01
C TYR A 221 -4.91 7.67 1.74
N THR A 222 -3.68 7.42 2.21
CA THR A 222 -3.31 6.24 3.01
C THR A 222 -3.88 6.25 4.43
N THR A 223 -4.36 7.39 4.92
CA THR A 223 -4.93 7.51 6.28
C THR A 223 -6.46 7.43 6.27
N HIS A 224 -7.10 7.78 5.15
CA HIS A 224 -8.56 7.79 5.03
C HIS A 224 -9.20 6.41 5.24
N GLN A 225 -8.52 5.36 4.77
CA GLN A 225 -8.95 3.97 4.90
C GLN A 225 -9.30 3.57 6.34
N THR A 226 -8.65 4.17 7.34
CA THR A 226 -8.88 3.89 8.75
C THR A 226 -10.28 4.30 9.24
N PHE A 227 -10.89 5.27 8.57
CA PHE A 227 -12.20 5.79 8.94
C PHE A 227 -13.34 5.27 8.06
N MET A 228 -13.02 4.69 6.90
CA MET A 228 -14.00 4.16 5.95
C MET A 228 -14.82 3.02 6.58
N THR A 229 -16.12 3.02 6.33
CA THR A 229 -17.03 1.99 6.81
C THR A 229 -18.17 1.76 5.84
N TYR A 230 -18.60 0.50 5.71
CA TYR A 230 -19.77 0.13 4.90
C TYR A 230 -21.08 0.77 5.42
N ARG A 231 -21.07 1.30 6.64
CA ARG A 231 -22.23 1.97 7.26
C ARG A 231 -22.40 3.43 6.81
N ALA A 232 -21.50 3.92 5.97
CA ALA A 232 -21.49 5.29 5.47
C ALA A 232 -22.04 5.38 4.04
N LEU A 233 -22.58 6.54 3.71
CA LEU A 233 -22.82 6.99 2.36
C LEU A 233 -21.61 7.75 1.84
N PHE A 234 -21.22 7.52 0.58
CA PHE A 234 -20.05 8.17 -0.02
C PHE A 234 -20.48 9.17 -1.08
N LEU A 235 -19.96 10.39 -0.98
CA LEU A 235 -20.04 11.42 -2.00
C LEU A 235 -18.67 11.55 -2.67
N VAL A 236 -18.54 11.03 -3.89
CA VAL A 236 -17.30 11.15 -4.68
C VAL A 236 -17.43 12.40 -5.54
N VAL A 237 -16.68 13.42 -5.18
CA VAL A 237 -16.75 14.76 -5.78
C VAL A 237 -15.62 14.93 -6.80
N PHE A 238 -15.94 15.48 -7.96
CA PHE A 238 -14.97 15.75 -9.02
C PHE A 238 -15.24 17.09 -9.71
N ASP A 239 -14.25 17.60 -10.44
CA ASP A 239 -14.39 18.81 -11.23
C ASP A 239 -15.14 18.48 -12.52
N GLY A 240 -16.41 18.89 -12.58
CA GLY A 240 -17.27 18.65 -13.73
C GLY A 240 -17.05 19.64 -14.87
N SER A 241 -16.23 20.68 -14.69
CA SER A 241 -15.89 21.61 -15.77
C SER A 241 -14.81 21.07 -16.72
N LYS A 242 -14.24 19.90 -16.40
CA LYS A 242 -13.17 19.26 -17.15
C LYS A 242 -13.61 17.93 -17.74
N GLY A 243 -13.01 17.57 -18.88
CA GLY A 243 -13.25 16.25 -19.48
C GLY A 243 -12.65 15.13 -18.61
N LEU A 244 -13.27 13.94 -18.59
CA LEU A 244 -12.80 12.81 -17.77
C LEU A 244 -11.38 12.33 -18.09
N HIS A 245 -10.92 12.58 -19.32
CA HIS A 245 -9.59 12.23 -19.82
C HIS A 245 -8.66 13.43 -19.96
N GLU A 246 -9.09 14.61 -19.52
CA GLU A 246 -8.23 15.79 -19.47
C GLU A 246 -7.13 15.60 -18.41
N GLN A 247 -5.89 15.90 -18.77
CA GLN A 247 -4.78 15.80 -17.84
C GLN A 247 -4.94 16.84 -16.74
N VAL A 248 -4.73 16.43 -15.48
CA VAL A 248 -4.67 17.38 -14.37
C VAL A 248 -3.21 17.72 -14.07
N PRO A 249 -2.76 18.97 -14.34
CA PRO A 249 -1.37 19.36 -14.08
C PRO A 249 -1.02 19.31 -12.59
N ASP A 250 0.27 19.16 -12.29
CA ASP A 250 0.88 19.38 -10.98
C ASP A 250 0.44 18.48 -9.81
N VAL A 251 -0.22 17.36 -10.07
CA VAL A 251 -0.52 16.35 -9.04
C VAL A 251 0.56 15.25 -9.06
N LEU A 252 1.09 14.89 -7.89
CA LEU A 252 1.94 13.69 -7.72
C LEU A 252 1.15 12.48 -8.22
N CYS A 253 1.71 11.71 -9.16
CA CYS A 253 1.07 10.50 -9.68
C CYS A 253 0.73 9.54 -8.53
N PHE A 254 -0.32 8.73 -8.69
CA PHE A 254 -0.64 7.64 -7.78
C PHE A 254 0.53 6.64 -7.66
N PRO A 255 0.62 5.85 -6.56
CA PRO A 255 1.66 4.83 -6.46
C PRO A 255 1.57 3.89 -7.66
N GLY A 256 2.68 3.67 -8.37
CA GLY A 256 2.71 2.80 -9.54
C GLY A 256 2.10 3.36 -10.83
N GLN A 257 1.74 4.65 -10.88
CA GLN A 257 1.30 5.29 -12.12
C GLN A 257 2.36 6.24 -12.68
N HIS A 258 2.59 6.13 -13.99
CA HIS A 258 3.60 6.91 -14.72
C HIS A 258 2.99 8.03 -15.57
N MET A 259 1.66 8.08 -15.67
CA MET A 259 0.93 9.09 -16.44
C MET A 259 0.39 10.19 -15.52
N THR A 260 0.31 11.41 -16.05
CA THR A 260 -0.45 12.51 -15.42
C THR A 260 -1.88 12.05 -15.17
N PRO A 261 -2.38 12.15 -13.93
CA PRO A 261 -3.70 11.63 -13.59
C PRO A 261 -4.79 12.46 -14.27
N THR A 262 -5.89 11.80 -14.62
CA THR A 262 -7.11 12.42 -15.15
C THR A 262 -8.24 12.29 -14.12
N PRO A 263 -9.35 13.05 -14.25
CA PRO A 263 -10.51 12.85 -13.39
C PRO A 263 -10.99 11.39 -13.36
N ALA A 264 -10.98 10.67 -14.48
CA ALA A 264 -11.32 9.25 -14.55
C ALA A 264 -10.45 8.39 -13.60
N VAL A 265 -9.14 8.64 -13.56
CA VAL A 265 -8.21 7.92 -12.67
C VAL A 265 -8.55 8.19 -11.20
N PHE A 266 -8.88 9.43 -10.83
CA PHE A 266 -9.31 9.75 -9.47
C PHE A 266 -10.63 9.08 -9.09
N LEU A 267 -11.60 9.06 -10.00
CA LEU A 267 -12.89 8.40 -9.78
C LEU A 267 -12.70 6.90 -9.55
N GLN A 268 -11.94 6.23 -10.43
CA GLN A 268 -11.61 4.82 -10.27
C GLN A 268 -10.88 4.56 -8.96
N HIS A 269 -9.88 5.37 -8.62
CA HIS A 269 -9.15 5.26 -7.36
C HIS A 269 -10.09 5.31 -6.15
N TRP A 270 -10.96 6.32 -6.05
CA TRP A 270 -11.86 6.45 -4.89
C TRP A 270 -12.88 5.33 -4.81
N VAL A 271 -13.51 4.95 -5.92
CA VAL A 271 -14.43 3.80 -5.96
C VAL A 271 -13.74 2.55 -5.46
N ASN A 272 -12.55 2.28 -5.99
CA ASN A 272 -11.77 1.12 -5.64
C ASN A 272 -11.31 1.10 -4.19
N CYS A 273 -10.83 2.24 -3.66
CA CYS A 273 -10.48 2.36 -2.25
C CYS A 273 -11.71 2.11 -1.36
N ILE A 274 -12.85 2.72 -1.69
CA ILE A 274 -14.09 2.52 -0.93
C ILE A 274 -14.47 1.04 -0.91
N LEU A 275 -14.48 0.35 -2.05
CA LEU A 275 -14.85 -1.07 -2.14
C LEU A 275 -13.83 -1.99 -1.46
N THR A 276 -12.55 -1.64 -1.50
CA THR A 276 -11.47 -2.41 -0.84
C THR A 276 -11.63 -2.38 0.68
N TYR A 277 -11.92 -1.20 1.25
CA TYR A 277 -11.97 -1.02 2.71
C TYR A 277 -13.38 -1.19 3.30
N CYS A 278 -14.41 -0.95 2.51
CA CYS A 278 -15.80 -1.20 2.89
C CYS A 278 -16.20 -2.59 2.42
N LYS A 279 -16.20 -3.56 3.34
CA LYS A 279 -16.68 -4.91 3.03
C LYS A 279 -18.12 -4.83 2.53
N ALA A 280 -18.41 -5.46 1.40
CA ALA A 280 -19.78 -5.67 0.94
C ALA A 280 -20.52 -6.56 1.95
N VAL A 281 -21.34 -5.95 2.80
CA VAL A 281 -22.16 -6.64 3.82
C VAL A 281 -23.58 -6.88 3.33
N TYR A 282 -24.04 -6.03 2.41
CA TYR A 282 -25.33 -6.05 1.74
C TYR A 282 -25.10 -5.77 0.25
N THR A 283 -25.95 -6.33 -0.62
CA THR A 283 -25.91 -6.07 -2.06
C THR A 283 -25.99 -4.58 -2.35
N GLY A 284 -25.08 -4.06 -3.17
CA GLY A 284 -25.02 -2.64 -3.51
C GLY A 284 -24.68 -1.68 -2.36
N ILE A 285 -24.14 -2.16 -1.22
CA ILE A 285 -23.59 -1.34 -0.12
C ILE A 285 -22.06 -1.58 -0.01
N PRO A 286 -21.22 -0.54 0.01
CA PRO A 286 -21.53 0.89 0.21
C PRO A 286 -22.25 1.54 -0.96
N LYS A 287 -23.00 2.63 -0.72
CA LYS A 287 -23.57 3.48 -1.78
C LYS A 287 -22.63 4.63 -2.09
N ILE A 288 -22.33 4.80 -3.37
CA ILE A 288 -21.40 5.81 -3.89
C ILE A 288 -22.16 6.71 -4.87
N LEU A 289 -22.31 7.98 -4.50
CA LEU A 289 -22.94 9.01 -5.32
C LEU A 289 -21.87 9.93 -5.90
N PHE A 290 -21.89 10.10 -7.23
CA PHE A 290 -20.98 11.02 -7.90
C PHE A 290 -21.57 12.43 -7.94
N VAL A 291 -20.75 13.42 -7.57
CA VAL A 291 -21.14 14.84 -7.56
C VAL A 291 -20.14 15.65 -8.38
N ALA A 292 -20.57 16.10 -9.56
CA ALA A 292 -19.80 17.03 -10.37
C ALA A 292 -19.92 18.45 -9.79
N THR A 293 -18.81 19.19 -9.75
CA THR A 293 -18.74 20.58 -9.25
C THR A 293 -18.21 21.53 -10.31
N HIS A 294 -18.18 22.83 -10.02
CA HIS A 294 -17.72 23.89 -10.94
C HIS A 294 -18.66 24.11 -12.15
N LYS A 295 -19.97 23.92 -11.94
CA LYS A 295 -20.97 24.24 -12.96
C LYS A 295 -20.87 25.68 -13.46
N ASP A 296 -20.43 26.60 -12.62
CA ASP A 296 -20.21 28.02 -12.94
C ASP A 296 -19.12 28.27 -13.99
N LYS A 297 -18.26 27.29 -14.26
CA LYS A 297 -17.20 27.38 -15.27
C LYS A 297 -17.63 26.88 -16.65
N VAL A 298 -18.81 26.28 -16.77
CA VAL A 298 -19.36 25.82 -18.06
C VAL A 298 -20.31 26.89 -18.60
N PRO A 299 -20.26 27.24 -19.90
CA PRO A 299 -21.21 28.18 -20.51
C PRO A 299 -22.65 27.74 -20.25
N LYS A 300 -23.52 28.69 -19.88
CA LYS A 300 -24.89 28.38 -19.43
C LYS A 300 -25.73 27.63 -20.47
N GLU A 301 -25.52 27.89 -21.75
CA GLU A 301 -26.19 27.19 -22.86
C GLU A 301 -25.79 25.72 -23.00
N ASP A 302 -24.58 25.34 -22.58
CA ASP A 302 -24.03 24.00 -22.81
C ASP A 302 -24.15 23.06 -21.60
N ILE A 303 -24.57 23.58 -20.43
CA ILE A 303 -24.56 22.85 -19.15
C ILE A 303 -25.25 21.47 -19.24
N GLU A 304 -26.41 21.40 -19.90
CA GLU A 304 -27.20 20.16 -19.93
C GLU A 304 -26.59 19.11 -20.87
N THR A 305 -26.13 19.53 -22.05
CA THR A 305 -25.41 18.67 -22.98
C THR A 305 -24.12 18.17 -22.35
N TRP A 306 -23.34 19.08 -21.75
CA TRP A 306 -22.11 18.75 -21.05
C TRP A 306 -22.34 17.79 -19.87
N ARG A 307 -23.39 18.00 -19.07
CA ARG A 307 -23.77 17.09 -17.99
C ARG A 307 -24.04 15.68 -18.53
N THR A 308 -24.82 15.58 -19.59
CA THR A 308 -25.19 14.30 -20.20
C THR A 308 -23.94 13.56 -20.70
N ASP A 309 -23.07 14.24 -21.43
CA ASP A 309 -21.83 13.67 -21.95
C ASP A 309 -20.89 13.25 -20.82
N LEU A 310 -20.75 14.09 -19.79
CA LEU A 310 -19.91 13.82 -18.63
C LEU A 310 -20.36 12.55 -17.88
N TYR A 311 -21.66 12.43 -17.59
CA TYR A 311 -22.20 11.29 -16.86
C TYR A 311 -22.31 10.04 -17.73
N SER A 312 -22.51 10.16 -19.05
CA SER A 312 -22.34 9.03 -19.99
C SER A 312 -20.91 8.49 -19.93
N GLY A 313 -19.91 9.38 -19.91
CA GLY A 313 -18.51 8.96 -19.74
C GLY A 313 -18.24 8.29 -18.40
N VAL A 314 -18.88 8.71 -17.31
CA VAL A 314 -18.78 8.03 -16.00
C VAL A 314 -19.44 6.64 -16.06
N GLU A 315 -20.58 6.52 -16.72
CA GLU A 315 -21.26 5.23 -16.92
C GLU A 315 -20.36 4.27 -17.72
N ASP A 316 -19.81 4.72 -18.84
CA ASP A 316 -18.90 3.94 -19.68
C ASP A 316 -17.63 3.53 -18.90
N LEU A 317 -17.10 4.40 -18.05
CA LEU A 317 -15.92 4.13 -17.22
C LEU A 317 -16.13 2.96 -16.26
N PHE A 318 -17.36 2.73 -15.79
CA PHE A 318 -17.68 1.74 -14.78
C PHE A 318 -18.60 0.61 -15.25
N LYS A 319 -18.96 0.56 -16.54
CA LYS A 319 -19.90 -0.40 -17.12
C LYS A 319 -19.55 -1.86 -16.78
N ASP A 320 -18.28 -2.22 -16.95
CA ASP A 320 -17.76 -3.58 -16.69
C ASP A 320 -17.04 -3.69 -15.33
N HIS A 321 -17.18 -2.69 -14.46
CA HIS A 321 -16.52 -2.65 -13.17
C HIS A 321 -17.25 -3.54 -12.15
N GLU A 322 -16.52 -4.38 -11.40
CA GLU A 322 -17.08 -5.28 -10.38
C GLU A 322 -17.96 -4.55 -9.34
N GLY A 323 -17.65 -3.27 -9.12
CA GLY A 323 -18.35 -2.39 -8.19
C GLY A 323 -19.60 -1.66 -8.73
N ARG A 324 -20.05 -1.91 -9.97
CA ARG A 324 -21.09 -1.11 -10.64
C ARG A 324 -22.41 -1.01 -9.85
N GLU A 325 -22.79 -2.05 -9.12
CA GLU A 325 -24.02 -2.09 -8.29
C GLU A 325 -24.01 -1.14 -7.08
N HIS A 326 -22.83 -0.66 -6.70
CA HIS A 326 -22.63 0.30 -5.61
C HIS A 326 -22.79 1.75 -6.06
N LEU A 327 -22.74 2.01 -7.36
CA LEU A 327 -22.69 3.34 -7.95
C LEU A 327 -24.08 3.90 -8.22
N VAL A 328 -24.28 5.17 -7.88
CA VAL A 328 -25.50 5.95 -8.15
C VAL A 328 -25.13 7.04 -9.16
N ILE A 329 -25.43 6.78 -10.44
CA ILE A 329 -25.04 7.62 -11.58
C ILE A 329 -26.24 8.40 -12.12
N ASP A 330 -27.45 7.81 -12.08
CA ASP A 330 -28.69 8.33 -12.68
C ASP A 330 -29.09 9.75 -12.21
N ASN A 331 -28.63 10.17 -11.03
CA ASN A 331 -28.97 11.50 -10.50
C ASN A 331 -28.24 12.65 -11.23
N GLN A 332 -27.16 12.37 -11.96
CA GLN A 332 -26.39 13.32 -12.78
C GLN A 332 -26.12 14.70 -12.12
N ILE A 333 -25.75 14.68 -10.83
CA ILE A 333 -25.68 15.88 -9.98
C ILE A 333 -24.52 16.79 -10.39
N PHE A 334 -24.84 17.98 -10.90
CA PHE A 334 -23.83 18.97 -11.30
C PHE A 334 -24.05 20.33 -10.64
N VAL A 335 -23.23 20.65 -9.63
CA VAL A 335 -23.45 21.81 -8.72
C VAL A 335 -22.44 22.94 -8.94
N ASN A 336 -22.87 24.17 -8.69
CA ASN A 336 -22.02 25.29 -8.32
C ASN A 336 -21.84 25.30 -6.79
N ALA A 337 -20.74 24.71 -6.32
CA ALA A 337 -20.43 24.60 -4.88
C ALA A 337 -20.06 25.94 -4.21
N THR A 338 -20.22 27.08 -4.90
CA THR A 338 -20.04 28.43 -4.35
C THR A 338 -21.35 29.20 -4.20
N ASP A 339 -22.43 28.70 -4.80
CA ASP A 339 -23.74 29.34 -4.78
C ASP A 339 -24.75 28.50 -4.00
N LYS A 340 -25.17 29.02 -2.83
CA LYS A 340 -26.18 28.37 -1.99
C LYS A 340 -27.58 28.34 -2.61
N THR A 341 -27.83 29.15 -3.64
CA THR A 341 -29.12 29.26 -4.33
C THR A 341 -29.21 28.36 -5.56
N ASP A 342 -28.13 27.64 -5.87
CA ASP A 342 -28.14 26.67 -6.96
C ASP A 342 -29.19 25.55 -6.67
N PRO A 343 -30.19 25.36 -7.56
CA PRO A 343 -31.24 24.35 -7.35
C PRO A 343 -30.69 22.92 -7.24
N GLU A 344 -29.52 22.64 -7.81
CA GLU A 344 -28.88 21.31 -7.75
C GLU A 344 -28.44 20.93 -6.33
N ILE A 345 -28.29 21.90 -5.43
CA ILE A 345 -28.02 21.64 -4.01
C ILE A 345 -29.22 20.93 -3.36
N ASP A 346 -30.45 21.29 -3.73
CA ASP A 346 -31.65 20.64 -3.19
C ASP A 346 -31.88 19.26 -3.84
N VAL A 347 -31.49 19.08 -5.11
CA VAL A 347 -31.42 17.76 -5.77
C VAL A 347 -30.46 16.85 -5.01
N LEU A 348 -29.25 17.34 -4.68
CA LEU A 348 -28.26 16.59 -3.90
C LEU A 348 -28.76 16.25 -2.49
N LYS A 349 -29.40 17.18 -1.79
CA LYS A 349 -30.01 16.89 -0.47
C LYS A 349 -31.08 15.81 -0.58
N LYS A 350 -31.94 15.88 -1.60
CA LYS A 350 -32.99 14.88 -1.84
C LYS A 350 -32.38 13.51 -2.11
N ALA A 351 -31.43 13.41 -3.05
CA ALA A 351 -30.71 12.18 -3.36
C ALA A 351 -30.04 11.57 -2.12
N THR A 352 -29.33 12.39 -1.35
CA THR A 352 -28.66 11.97 -0.11
C THR A 352 -29.68 11.47 0.93
N THR A 353 -30.81 12.15 1.05
CA THR A 353 -31.91 11.77 1.94
C THR A 353 -32.50 10.43 1.53
N ASP A 354 -32.87 10.27 0.27
CA ASP A 354 -33.47 9.04 -0.25
C ASP A 354 -32.54 7.84 -0.06
N LEU A 355 -31.25 7.99 -0.39
CA LEU A 355 -30.24 6.96 -0.16
C LEU A 355 -30.04 6.65 1.33
N THR A 356 -30.11 7.66 2.21
CA THR A 356 -30.01 7.46 3.66
C THR A 356 -31.18 6.63 4.19
N PHE A 357 -32.42 6.94 3.78
CA PHE A 357 -33.61 6.18 4.20
C PHE A 357 -33.66 4.76 3.62
N GLN A 358 -33.03 4.53 2.46
CA GLN A 358 -32.88 3.19 1.87
C GLN A 358 -31.74 2.38 2.49
N HIS A 359 -30.84 3.04 3.24
CA HIS A 359 -29.65 2.39 3.76
C HIS A 359 -30.01 1.39 4.89
N PRO A 360 -29.54 0.14 4.86
CA PRO A 360 -29.94 -0.90 5.84
C PRO A 360 -29.64 -0.58 7.30
N CYS A 361 -28.64 0.27 7.57
CA CYS A 361 -28.28 0.69 8.93
C CYS A 361 -29.13 1.85 9.48
N TRP A 362 -29.97 2.47 8.65
CA TRP A 362 -30.87 3.54 9.08
C TRP A 362 -32.07 2.94 9.81
N GLY A 363 -32.26 3.28 11.09
CA GLY A 363 -33.28 2.65 11.93
C GLY A 363 -32.88 1.28 12.48
N GLU A 364 -31.60 0.89 12.40
CA GLU A 364 -31.13 -0.37 12.97
C GLU A 364 -31.38 -0.42 14.48
N ALA A 365 -31.88 -1.57 14.95
CA ALA A 365 -32.16 -1.80 16.36
C ALA A 365 -30.86 -1.81 17.19
N MET A 366 -30.76 -0.87 18.12
CA MET A 366 -29.66 -0.69 19.05
C MET A 366 -30.06 -1.13 20.47
N PRO A 367 -29.14 -1.69 21.25
CA PRO A 367 -29.43 -2.20 22.59
C PRO A 367 -29.68 -1.08 23.60
N ASN A 368 -30.77 -1.20 24.36
CA ASN A 368 -31.14 -0.24 25.40
C ASN A 368 -30.13 -0.17 26.53
N ALA A 369 -29.55 -1.32 26.89
CA ALA A 369 -28.57 -1.44 27.97
C ALA A 369 -27.28 -0.66 27.72
N SER A 370 -26.98 -0.33 26.46
CA SER A 370 -25.79 0.43 26.07
C SER A 370 -25.96 1.95 26.19
N VAL A 371 -27.21 2.44 26.21
CA VAL A 371 -27.48 3.88 26.20
C VAL A 371 -26.89 4.58 27.43
N PRO A 372 -27.08 4.12 28.68
CA PRO A 372 -26.56 4.83 29.85
C PRO A 372 -25.05 5.06 29.80
N LEU A 373 -24.27 4.03 29.46
CA LEU A 373 -22.83 4.13 29.33
C LEU A 373 -22.41 5.02 28.15
N GLU A 374 -23.11 4.95 27.02
CA GLU A 374 -22.89 5.87 25.88
C GLU A 374 -23.05 7.34 26.31
N LEU A 375 -24.02 7.64 27.19
CA LEU A 375 -24.25 9.00 27.67
C LEU A 375 -23.14 9.50 28.58
N GLU A 376 -22.67 8.65 29.50
CA GLU A 376 -21.58 9.03 30.40
C GLU A 376 -20.27 9.26 29.63
N ILE A 377 -19.99 8.41 28.63
CA ILE A 377 -18.86 8.62 27.72
C ILE A 377 -19.02 9.94 26.95
N ALA A 378 -20.20 10.22 26.39
CA ALA A 378 -20.47 11.48 25.69
C ALA A 378 -20.28 12.71 26.59
N ASN A 379 -20.66 12.64 27.88
CA ASN A 379 -20.43 13.69 28.86
C ASN A 379 -18.94 13.95 29.08
N LEU A 380 -18.11 12.91 29.10
CA LEU A 380 -16.66 13.04 29.23
C LEU A 380 -16.03 13.65 27.97
N VAL A 381 -16.48 13.22 26.79
CA VAL A 381 -16.06 13.83 25.50
C VAL A 381 -16.39 15.31 25.48
N ALA A 382 -17.60 15.70 25.91
CA ALA A 382 -18.01 17.11 26.00
C ALA A 382 -17.17 17.93 26.98
N LYS A 383 -16.57 17.30 28.00
CA LYS A 383 -15.60 17.91 28.93
C LYS A 383 -14.16 17.91 28.39
N GLY A 384 -13.92 17.41 27.19
CA GLY A 384 -12.62 17.39 26.53
C GLY A 384 -11.76 16.14 26.78
N LYS A 385 -12.28 15.11 27.48
CA LYS A 385 -11.59 13.83 27.66
C LYS A 385 -11.71 13.00 26.37
N GLN A 386 -10.60 12.45 25.88
CA GLN A 386 -10.55 11.72 24.60
C GLN A 386 -10.15 10.24 24.73
N VAL A 387 -9.49 9.85 25.82
CA VAL A 387 -9.02 8.48 26.07
C VAL A 387 -9.42 8.06 27.47
N LEU A 388 -9.84 6.80 27.62
CA LEU A 388 -10.04 6.13 28.90
C LEU A 388 -9.21 4.86 28.94
N SER A 389 -8.65 4.54 30.10
CA SER A 389 -8.19 3.19 30.40
C SER A 389 -9.38 2.23 30.51
N LEU A 390 -9.14 0.94 30.32
CA LEU A 390 -10.18 -0.07 30.49
C LEU A 390 -10.76 -0.06 31.92
N LEU A 391 -9.93 0.21 32.92
CA LEU A 391 -10.37 0.36 34.31
C LEU A 391 -11.32 1.56 34.49
N GLU A 392 -11.00 2.72 33.91
CA GLU A 392 -11.90 3.89 33.93
C GLU A 392 -13.25 3.55 33.27
N VAL A 393 -13.26 2.74 32.20
CA VAL A 393 -14.51 2.28 31.55
C VAL A 393 -15.32 1.34 32.46
N GLU A 394 -14.65 0.42 33.14
CA GLU A 394 -15.28 -0.51 34.11
C GLU A 394 -15.88 0.26 35.30
N GLU A 395 -15.16 1.25 35.84
CA GLU A 395 -15.64 2.14 36.90
C GLU A 395 -16.86 2.96 36.46
N LEU A 396 -16.82 3.55 35.27
CA LEU A 396 -17.97 4.28 34.70
C LEU A 396 -19.19 3.38 34.53
N ASN A 397 -19.00 2.15 34.07
CA ASN A 397 -20.07 1.16 33.95
C ASN A 397 -20.65 0.78 35.32
N ALA A 398 -19.82 0.66 36.36
CA ALA A 398 -20.26 0.33 37.71
C ALA A 398 -21.05 1.46 38.40
N ILE A 399 -20.76 2.73 38.07
CA ILE A 399 -21.45 3.91 38.64
C ILE A 399 -22.81 4.14 37.97
N SER A 400 -23.09 3.53 36.82
CA SER A 400 -24.36 3.63 36.12
C SER A 400 -25.53 3.19 37.01
N LYS A 401 -26.37 4.14 37.41
CA LYS A 401 -27.54 3.92 38.28
C LYS A 401 -28.72 3.24 37.59
N VAL A 402 -28.63 3.00 36.28
CA VAL A 402 -29.75 2.55 35.43
C VAL A 402 -29.53 1.11 34.97
N SER A 403 -28.36 0.84 34.38
CA SER A 403 -27.99 -0.52 33.96
C SER A 403 -26.48 -0.67 33.98
N VAL A 404 -26.01 -1.75 34.60
CA VAL A 404 -24.61 -2.16 34.63
C VAL A 404 -24.44 -3.33 33.65
N LEU A 405 -23.48 -3.21 32.73
CA LEU A 405 -23.14 -4.29 31.80
C LEU A 405 -22.25 -5.32 32.50
N SER A 406 -22.47 -6.62 32.25
CA SER A 406 -21.49 -7.66 32.63
C SER A 406 -20.16 -7.46 31.92
N LYS A 407 -19.12 -8.19 32.32
CA LYS A 407 -17.81 -8.12 31.65
C LYS A 407 -17.88 -8.51 30.16
N GLU A 408 -18.66 -9.54 29.84
CA GLU A 408 -18.90 -9.98 28.47
C GLU A 408 -19.71 -8.94 27.68
N GLU A 409 -20.74 -8.37 28.30
CA GLU A 409 -21.57 -7.33 27.68
C GLU A 409 -20.78 -6.03 27.44
N LEU A 410 -19.88 -5.66 28.36
CA LEU A 410 -19.02 -4.50 28.22
C LEU A 410 -18.03 -4.69 27.07
N SER A 411 -17.45 -5.89 26.94
CA SER A 411 -16.61 -6.24 25.79
C SER A 411 -17.39 -6.16 24.48
N ASP A 412 -18.61 -6.72 24.45
CA ASP A 412 -19.50 -6.64 23.29
C ASP A 412 -19.87 -5.19 22.95
N PHE A 413 -20.11 -4.35 23.96
CA PHE A 413 -20.34 -2.90 23.80
C PHE A 413 -19.15 -2.20 23.15
N LEU A 414 -17.93 -2.40 23.64
CA LEU A 414 -16.72 -1.76 23.09
C LEU A 414 -16.50 -2.16 21.63
N HIS A 415 -16.57 -3.46 21.34
CA HIS A 415 -16.45 -3.98 19.98
C HIS A 415 -17.52 -3.42 19.04
N PHE A 416 -18.75 -3.28 19.53
CA PHE A 416 -19.86 -2.76 18.74
C PHE A 416 -19.74 -1.26 18.49
N GLN A 417 -19.43 -0.46 19.52
CA GLN A 417 -19.21 0.99 19.38
C GLN A 417 -18.01 1.31 18.49
N HIS A 418 -16.97 0.48 18.52
CA HIS A 418 -15.86 0.55 17.58
C HIS A 418 -16.33 0.31 16.14
N SER A 419 -17.21 -0.67 15.91
CA SER A 419 -17.77 -0.93 14.57
C SER A 419 -18.71 0.16 14.06
N LEU A 420 -19.38 0.88 14.98
CA LEU A 420 -20.13 2.10 14.67
C LEU A 420 -19.20 3.30 14.40
N GLY A 421 -17.89 3.15 14.65
CA GLY A 421 -16.86 4.17 14.60
C GLY A 421 -17.05 5.30 15.61
N LYS A 422 -17.86 5.10 16.66
CA LYS A 422 -18.10 6.10 17.73
C LYS A 422 -16.92 6.17 18.69
N MET A 423 -16.13 5.10 18.78
CA MET A 423 -14.89 5.00 19.55
C MET A 423 -13.89 4.11 18.81
N ILE A 424 -12.65 4.05 19.30
CA ILE A 424 -11.61 3.17 18.78
C ILE A 424 -11.12 2.27 19.91
N TYR A 425 -11.27 0.97 19.71
CA TYR A 425 -10.87 -0.06 20.66
C TYR A 425 -10.30 -1.26 19.92
N PHE A 426 -9.12 -1.70 20.33
CA PHE A 426 -8.45 -2.87 19.76
C PHE A 426 -8.29 -3.94 20.84
N ASP A 427 -8.97 -5.06 20.65
CA ASP A 427 -8.88 -6.21 21.55
C ASP A 427 -7.62 -7.06 21.24
N THR A 428 -6.46 -6.41 21.36
CA THR A 428 -5.14 -7.02 21.20
C THR A 428 -4.31 -6.76 22.46
N PRO A 429 -3.44 -7.68 22.90
CA PRO A 429 -2.73 -7.55 24.18
C PRO A 429 -2.03 -6.21 24.38
N GLN A 430 -1.46 -5.63 23.33
CA GLN A 430 -0.71 -4.37 23.37
C GLN A 430 -1.62 -3.13 23.47
N LEU A 431 -2.84 -3.19 22.94
CA LEU A 431 -3.74 -2.03 22.81
C LEU A 431 -4.99 -2.10 23.70
N ARG A 432 -5.30 -3.27 24.28
CA ARG A 432 -6.51 -3.51 25.07
C ARG A 432 -6.65 -2.59 26.29
N GLY A 433 -5.54 -2.06 26.80
CA GLY A 433 -5.52 -1.23 28.00
C GLY A 433 -6.24 0.11 27.88
N TYR A 434 -6.46 0.62 26.65
CA TYR A 434 -7.05 1.93 26.42
C TYR A 434 -8.16 1.90 25.37
N VAL A 435 -9.10 2.84 25.51
CA VAL A 435 -10.22 3.10 24.62
C VAL A 435 -10.17 4.57 24.22
N ILE A 436 -10.08 4.86 22.92
CA ILE A 436 -10.22 6.23 22.41
C ILE A 436 -11.71 6.50 22.25
N ILE A 437 -12.27 7.28 23.17
CA ILE A 437 -13.70 7.62 23.22
C ILE A 437 -14.09 8.73 22.24
N SER A 438 -13.11 9.43 21.67
CA SER A 438 -13.33 10.43 20.62
C SER A 438 -12.45 10.12 19.40
N PRO A 439 -13.04 9.65 18.28
CA PRO A 439 -12.29 9.34 17.05
C PRO A 439 -11.50 10.52 16.48
N LEU A 440 -11.85 11.76 16.85
CA LEU A 440 -11.12 12.97 16.48
C LEU A 440 -9.67 12.97 16.97
N LEU A 441 -9.36 12.27 18.06
CA LEU A 441 -7.97 12.12 18.51
C LEU A 441 -7.11 11.42 17.44
N LEU A 442 -7.63 10.40 16.77
CA LEU A 442 -6.88 9.71 15.72
C LEU A 442 -6.62 10.63 14.52
N VAL A 443 -7.58 11.48 14.18
CA VAL A 443 -7.39 12.53 13.15
C VAL A 443 -6.29 13.50 13.56
N GLU A 444 -6.30 13.98 14.82
CA GLU A 444 -5.25 14.85 15.36
C GLU A 444 -3.86 14.17 15.35
N VAL A 445 -3.80 12.88 15.71
CA VAL A 445 -2.57 12.07 15.68
C VAL A 445 -2.03 11.96 14.26
N MET A 446 -2.84 11.54 13.29
CA MET A 446 -2.39 11.37 11.91
C MET A 446 -1.91 12.69 11.32
N ARG A 447 -2.68 13.76 11.51
CA ARG A 447 -2.31 15.13 11.07
C ARG A 447 -1.00 15.65 11.66
N SER A 448 -0.57 15.12 12.80
CA SER A 448 0.67 15.58 13.45
C SER A 448 1.93 15.29 12.63
N PHE A 449 1.92 14.27 11.76
CA PHE A 449 3.08 13.89 10.93
C PHE A 449 2.71 13.54 9.48
N VAL A 450 1.46 13.18 9.20
CA VAL A 450 0.93 13.01 7.84
C VAL A 450 0.17 14.27 7.46
N THR A 451 0.87 15.25 6.89
CA THR A 451 0.28 16.54 6.51
C THR A 451 0.96 17.17 5.29
N ASP A 452 0.20 17.93 4.52
CA ASP A 452 0.66 18.59 3.30
C ASP A 452 1.71 19.67 3.60
N ILE A 453 2.61 19.90 2.64
CA ILE A 453 3.71 20.87 2.75
C ILE A 453 3.23 22.28 3.12
N ALA A 454 2.01 22.66 2.72
CA ALA A 454 1.39 23.94 3.07
C ALA A 454 1.17 24.12 4.58
N PHE A 455 1.09 23.04 5.35
CA PHE A 455 0.84 23.05 6.80
C PHE A 455 2.10 22.81 7.64
N TRP A 456 3.25 22.60 7.00
CA TRP A 456 4.49 22.35 7.74
C TRP A 456 4.90 23.57 8.57
N PRO A 457 5.57 23.36 9.73
CA PRO A 457 6.17 24.45 10.47
C PRO A 457 7.14 25.25 9.59
N LYS A 458 7.15 26.58 9.70
CA LYS A 458 7.95 27.42 8.82
C LYS A 458 9.47 27.26 9.02
N LYS A 459 9.91 26.95 10.25
CA LYS A 459 11.33 26.83 10.65
C LYS A 459 11.48 25.88 11.85
N GLY A 460 12.70 25.44 12.12
CA GLY A 460 13.07 24.69 13.33
C GLY A 460 13.24 23.18 13.12
N LEU A 461 13.58 22.45 14.19
CA LEU A 461 13.93 21.03 14.11
C LEU A 461 12.82 20.16 13.50
N ILE A 462 11.56 20.49 13.78
CA ILE A 462 10.41 19.74 13.26
C ILE A 462 10.25 19.96 11.76
N ARG A 463 10.53 21.17 11.24
CA ARG A 463 10.56 21.41 9.79
C ARG A 463 11.61 20.53 9.11
N ASN A 464 12.81 20.42 9.69
CA ASN A 464 13.87 19.55 9.16
C ASN A 464 13.45 18.07 9.19
N THR A 465 12.65 17.64 10.17
CA THR A 465 12.07 16.29 10.20
C THR A 465 11.13 16.06 9.02
N PHE A 466 10.22 16.99 8.74
CA PHE A 466 9.33 16.89 7.58
C PHE A 466 10.08 16.87 6.25
N GLU A 467 11.11 17.71 6.10
CA GLU A 467 11.96 17.73 4.89
C GLU A 467 12.67 16.40 4.67
N ARG A 468 13.34 15.85 5.70
CA ARG A 468 13.98 14.52 5.60
C ARG A 468 12.98 13.41 5.30
N MET A 469 11.80 13.44 5.93
CA MET A 469 10.74 12.46 5.70
C MET A 469 10.17 12.59 4.28
N SER A 470 10.16 13.79 3.69
CA SER A 470 9.66 14.00 2.34
C SER A 470 10.54 13.43 1.23
N GLU A 471 11.83 13.25 1.54
CA GLU A 471 12.83 12.66 0.65
C GLU A 471 12.96 11.15 0.88
N SER A 472 13.02 10.72 2.15
CA SER A 472 13.31 9.33 2.52
C SER A 472 12.07 8.49 2.84
N GLY A 473 10.94 9.12 3.12
CA GLY A 473 9.76 8.44 3.67
C GLY A 473 9.97 7.87 5.07
N ILE A 474 11.08 8.20 5.75
CA ILE A 474 11.45 7.61 7.05
C ILE A 474 11.27 8.65 8.16
N ILE A 475 10.71 8.20 9.29
CA ILE A 475 10.63 8.97 10.54
C ILE A 475 11.19 8.16 11.71
N GLN A 476 11.89 8.83 12.62
CA GLN A 476 12.41 8.20 13.84
C GLN A 476 11.43 8.34 15.00
N ARG A 477 11.45 7.38 15.93
CA ARG A 477 10.60 7.41 17.15
C ARG A 477 10.74 8.73 17.92
N LYS A 478 11.97 9.18 18.16
CA LYS A 478 12.26 10.45 18.85
C LYS A 478 11.66 11.67 18.16
N ASP A 479 11.56 11.65 16.83
CA ASP A 479 11.04 12.78 16.06
C ASP A 479 9.52 12.90 16.24
N LEU A 480 8.81 11.78 16.30
CA LEU A 480 7.38 11.77 16.67
C LEU A 480 7.15 12.27 18.09
N TYR A 481 8.02 11.90 19.04
CA TYR A 481 7.88 12.37 20.43
C TYR A 481 8.06 13.87 20.54
N LEU A 482 9.03 14.43 19.80
CA LEU A 482 9.24 15.87 19.71
C LEU A 482 8.02 16.59 19.11
N ILE A 483 7.40 16.02 18.07
CA ILE A 483 6.16 16.55 17.50
C ILE A 483 5.04 16.55 18.55
N TRP A 484 4.85 15.43 19.26
CA TRP A 484 3.77 15.26 20.24
C TRP A 484 3.98 16.04 21.55
N GLU A 485 5.16 16.57 21.80
CA GLU A 485 5.45 17.48 22.91
C GLU A 485 5.00 18.92 22.66
N GLN A 486 4.67 19.27 21.41
CA GLN A 486 4.12 20.59 21.13
C GLN A 486 2.80 20.80 21.87
N LYS A 487 2.57 22.05 22.32
CA LYS A 487 1.34 22.46 23.02
C LYS A 487 0.06 22.05 22.28
N HIS A 488 0.07 22.13 20.94
CA HIS A 488 -1.05 21.76 20.09
C HIS A 488 -1.40 20.26 20.16
N PHE A 489 -0.44 19.40 20.50
CA PHE A 489 -0.59 17.94 20.62
C PHE A 489 -0.52 17.45 22.08
N SER A 490 -0.64 18.36 23.05
CA SER A 490 -0.59 18.05 24.50
C SER A 490 -1.54 16.91 24.93
N LYS A 491 -2.66 16.68 24.23
CA LYS A 491 -3.59 15.58 24.49
C LYS A 491 -3.02 14.19 24.16
N ILE A 492 -2.05 14.12 23.25
CA ILE A 492 -1.37 12.89 22.79
C ILE A 492 -0.26 12.50 23.76
N SER A 493 0.44 13.49 24.33
CA SER A 493 1.65 13.30 25.15
C SER A 493 1.54 12.27 26.30
N PRO A 494 0.41 12.12 27.02
CA PRO A 494 0.28 11.10 28.06
C PRO A 494 0.22 9.66 27.54
N TYR A 495 -0.07 9.48 26.24
CA TYR A 495 -0.41 8.19 25.62
C TYR A 495 0.51 7.84 24.45
N LYS A 496 1.73 8.40 24.39
CA LYS A 496 2.65 8.27 23.23
C LYS A 496 2.88 6.81 22.82
N GLU A 497 3.23 5.92 23.75
CA GLU A 497 3.48 4.50 23.45
C GLU A 497 2.23 3.80 22.89
N PHE A 498 1.07 3.99 23.55
CA PHE A 498 -0.20 3.43 23.07
C PHE A 498 -0.56 3.93 21.67
N ILE A 499 -0.39 5.23 21.41
CA ILE A 499 -0.68 5.85 20.12
C ILE A 499 0.27 5.32 19.04
N PHE A 500 1.54 5.12 19.39
CA PHE A 500 2.54 4.56 18.50
C PHE A 500 2.23 3.11 18.11
N ASP A 501 1.95 2.25 19.09
CA ASP A 501 1.52 0.87 18.85
C ASP A 501 0.24 0.82 18.01
N MET A 502 -0.68 1.75 18.23
CA MET A 502 -1.90 1.88 17.43
C MET A 502 -1.57 2.26 15.98
N LEU A 503 -0.66 3.20 15.72
CA LEU A 503 -0.28 3.59 14.37
C LEU A 503 0.40 2.45 13.58
N ILE A 504 1.18 1.61 14.27
CA ILE A 504 1.74 0.37 13.71
C ILE A 504 0.61 -0.63 13.41
N HIS A 505 -0.32 -0.82 14.36
CA HIS A 505 -1.46 -1.72 14.17
C HIS A 505 -2.35 -1.33 12.99
N LEU A 506 -2.47 -0.02 12.72
CA LEU A 506 -3.26 0.57 11.64
C LEU A 506 -2.52 0.69 10.30
N ASP A 507 -1.27 0.22 10.22
CA ASP A 507 -0.43 0.31 9.01
C ASP A 507 -0.13 1.73 8.52
N ILE A 508 -0.22 2.71 9.41
CA ILE A 508 0.20 4.08 9.13
C ILE A 508 1.72 4.19 9.25
N LEU A 509 2.30 3.46 10.21
CA LEU A 509 3.75 3.30 10.37
C LEU A 509 4.14 1.87 10.03
N SER A 510 5.04 1.70 9.06
CA SER A 510 5.65 0.39 8.78
C SER A 510 6.99 0.26 9.49
N GLU A 511 7.17 -0.82 10.27
CA GLU A 511 8.39 -1.06 11.03
C GLU A 511 9.56 -1.45 10.10
N GLN A 512 10.73 -0.82 10.26
CA GLN A 512 11.98 -1.31 9.68
C GLN A 512 12.62 -2.34 10.62
N ARG A 513 12.17 -3.61 10.50
CA ARG A 513 12.67 -4.69 11.35
C ARG A 513 14.09 -5.07 10.96
N ARG A 514 14.99 -5.02 11.93
CA ARG A 514 16.39 -5.44 11.79
C ARG A 514 16.72 -6.54 12.80
N TYR A 515 17.64 -7.40 12.41
CA TYR A 515 18.16 -8.49 13.22
C TYR A 515 19.65 -8.27 13.44
N ASP A 516 20.12 -8.57 14.63
CA ASP A 516 21.53 -8.60 14.95
C ASP A 516 22.16 -9.82 14.26
N THR A 517 23.20 -9.59 13.46
CA THR A 517 23.82 -10.63 12.62
C THR A 517 24.57 -11.68 13.44
N ASN A 518 24.99 -11.36 14.66
CA ASN A 518 25.80 -12.24 15.50
C ASN A 518 24.94 -13.09 16.44
N THR A 519 23.82 -12.54 16.89
CA THR A 519 22.94 -13.17 17.90
C THR A 519 21.59 -13.62 17.34
N GLY A 520 21.26 -13.26 16.09
CA GLY A 520 19.95 -13.49 15.48
C GLY A 520 18.81 -12.74 16.18
N SER A 521 19.12 -11.90 17.18
CA SER A 521 18.14 -11.25 18.03
C SER A 521 17.55 -10.02 17.35
N ARG A 522 16.28 -9.75 17.60
CA ARG A 522 15.59 -8.58 17.04
C ARG A 522 16.12 -7.30 17.67
N LEU A 523 16.60 -6.38 16.84
CA LEU A 523 17.01 -5.05 17.29
C LEU A 523 15.77 -4.16 17.58
N PRO A 524 15.87 -3.19 18.51
CA PRO A 524 14.81 -2.20 18.73
C PRO A 524 14.47 -1.47 17.43
N VAL A 525 13.17 -1.33 17.16
CA VAL A 525 12.69 -0.59 15.97
C VAL A 525 12.65 0.90 16.31
N GLU A 526 13.58 1.64 15.70
CA GLU A 526 13.72 3.10 15.86
C GLU A 526 13.24 3.89 14.64
N ASN A 527 13.23 3.28 13.46
CA ASN A 527 12.87 3.91 12.20
C ASN A 527 11.58 3.29 11.62
N PHE A 528 10.73 4.17 11.09
CA PHE A 528 9.42 3.81 10.55
C PHE A 528 9.27 4.39 9.16
N PHE A 529 8.73 3.59 8.26
CA PHE A 529 8.42 4.00 6.90
C PHE A 529 6.99 4.56 6.81
N VAL A 530 6.86 5.75 6.24
CA VAL A 530 5.65 6.55 6.04
C VAL A 530 5.55 6.94 4.56
N PRO A 531 5.13 6.01 3.68
CA PRO A 531 5.23 6.15 2.23
C PRO A 531 4.46 7.32 1.65
N CYS A 532 3.37 7.75 2.29
CA CYS A 532 2.56 8.88 1.82
C CYS A 532 3.22 10.24 1.99
N MET A 533 4.31 10.32 2.76
CA MET A 533 5.07 11.56 2.93
C MET A 533 6.11 11.76 1.82
N LEU A 534 6.40 10.74 1.00
CA LEU A 534 7.31 10.85 -0.13
C LEU A 534 6.76 11.86 -1.16
N THR A 535 7.55 12.88 -1.46
CA THR A 535 7.20 13.93 -2.43
C THR A 535 7.86 13.73 -3.79
N GLN A 536 8.82 12.81 -3.89
CA GLN A 536 9.47 12.51 -5.16
C GLN A 536 8.47 11.91 -6.15
N ARG A 537 8.47 12.46 -7.36
CA ARG A 537 7.67 11.94 -8.46
C ARG A 537 8.28 10.63 -8.95
N ASN A 538 7.41 9.75 -9.44
CA ASN A 538 7.78 8.50 -10.08
C ASN A 538 8.68 8.80 -11.31
N ASP A 539 9.99 8.57 -11.17
CA ASP A 539 10.98 8.82 -12.20
C ASP A 539 11.29 7.51 -12.93
N THR A 540 10.66 7.32 -14.08
CA THR A 540 10.79 6.09 -14.88
C THR A 540 12.12 5.97 -15.61
N ARG A 541 12.96 7.01 -15.61
CA ARG A 541 14.20 7.00 -16.41
C ARG A 541 15.09 5.82 -16.06
N PHE A 542 15.20 5.50 -14.77
CA PHE A 542 15.94 4.30 -14.34
C PHE A 542 15.33 3.02 -14.93
N MET A 543 14.01 2.85 -14.83
CA MET A 543 13.32 1.70 -15.40
C MET A 543 13.52 1.60 -16.91
N THR A 544 13.44 2.71 -17.64
CA THR A 544 13.60 2.71 -19.10
C THR A 544 15.04 2.49 -19.56
N HIS A 545 16.04 2.91 -18.78
CA HIS A 545 17.45 2.82 -19.17
C HIS A 545 18.16 1.57 -18.64
N GLU A 546 17.81 1.13 -17.43
CA GLU A 546 18.53 0.05 -16.73
C GLU A 546 17.70 -1.25 -16.66
N CYS A 547 16.39 -1.17 -16.50
CA CYS A 547 15.52 -2.37 -16.52
C CYS A 547 15.19 -2.77 -17.96
N THR A 548 16.21 -3.12 -18.73
CA THR A 548 16.08 -3.55 -20.14
C THR A 548 16.19 -5.07 -20.25
N PRO A 549 15.65 -5.68 -21.32
CA PRO A 549 15.80 -7.12 -21.58
C PRO A 549 17.25 -7.60 -21.62
N GLU A 550 18.21 -6.73 -21.95
CA GLU A 550 19.64 -7.07 -22.01
C GLU A 550 20.30 -7.07 -20.63
N LYS A 551 19.80 -6.28 -19.67
CA LYS A 551 20.42 -6.07 -18.35
C LYS A 551 19.68 -6.69 -17.18
N ALA A 552 18.37 -6.90 -17.33
CA ALA A 552 17.49 -7.29 -16.24
C ALA A 552 16.75 -8.61 -16.50
N ILE A 553 16.36 -9.25 -15.41
CA ILE A 553 15.32 -10.29 -15.37
C ILE A 553 14.24 -9.85 -14.38
N SER A 554 13.01 -10.34 -14.56
CA SER A 554 11.93 -10.03 -13.63
C SER A 554 10.94 -11.15 -13.39
N LEU A 555 10.27 -11.05 -12.26
CA LEU A 555 9.08 -11.83 -11.90
C LEU A 555 8.02 -10.91 -11.30
N ALA A 556 6.79 -11.40 -11.24
CA ALA A 556 5.63 -10.72 -10.70
C ALA A 556 4.96 -11.60 -9.64
N PHE A 557 4.65 -11.01 -8.48
CA PHE A 557 3.69 -11.58 -7.53
C PHE A 557 2.30 -11.05 -7.88
N VAL A 558 1.43 -11.93 -8.36
CA VAL A 558 0.11 -11.57 -8.90
C VAL A 558 -0.99 -11.97 -7.93
N PHE A 559 -1.77 -10.99 -7.48
CA PHE A 559 -2.85 -11.21 -6.52
C PHE A 559 -4.18 -11.44 -7.25
N LYS A 560 -5.01 -12.35 -6.71
CA LYS A 560 -6.33 -12.67 -7.33
C LYS A 560 -7.32 -11.49 -7.35
N GLY A 561 -7.16 -10.50 -6.47
CA GLY A 561 -8.02 -9.32 -6.45
C GLY A 561 -7.64 -8.30 -7.53
N THR A 562 -8.57 -7.43 -7.90
CA THR A 562 -8.33 -6.33 -8.86
C THR A 562 -7.32 -5.31 -8.34
N ILE A 563 -7.19 -5.15 -7.01
CA ILE A 563 -6.29 -4.19 -6.36
C ILE A 563 -5.66 -4.78 -5.10
N ILE A 564 -4.36 -4.49 -4.90
CA ILE A 564 -3.62 -4.83 -3.69
C ILE A 564 -3.90 -3.76 -2.61
N PRO A 565 -4.25 -4.13 -1.37
CA PRO A 565 -4.35 -3.16 -0.28
C PRO A 565 -3.03 -2.41 -0.09
N PRO A 566 -2.99 -1.05 -0.15
CA PRO A 566 -1.77 -0.25 -0.04
C PRO A 566 -0.82 -0.61 1.12
N ALA A 567 -1.37 -1.10 2.23
CA ALA A 567 -0.58 -1.49 3.40
C ALA A 567 0.38 -2.67 3.11
N LEU A 568 0.03 -3.58 2.20
CA LEU A 568 0.84 -4.74 1.84
C LEU A 568 2.16 -4.34 1.14
N PRO A 569 2.16 -3.58 0.02
CA PRO A 569 3.40 -3.16 -0.61
C PRO A 569 4.20 -2.19 0.26
N ASN A 570 3.54 -1.36 1.09
CA ASN A 570 4.23 -0.47 2.03
C ASN A 570 5.07 -1.25 3.05
N ARG A 571 4.51 -2.33 3.60
CA ARG A 571 5.24 -3.23 4.50
C ARG A 571 6.38 -3.97 3.80
N LEU A 572 6.16 -4.40 2.56
CA LEU A 572 7.21 -5.04 1.76
C LEU A 572 8.38 -4.08 1.52
N ILE A 573 8.11 -2.87 1.03
CA ILE A 573 9.12 -1.83 0.80
C ILE A 573 9.84 -1.51 2.11
N SER A 574 9.13 -1.37 3.23
CA SER A 574 9.73 -1.17 4.55
C SER A 574 10.69 -2.28 4.97
N ALA A 575 10.36 -3.54 4.65
CA ALA A 575 11.26 -4.68 4.87
C ALA A 575 12.48 -4.62 3.93
N CYS A 576 12.30 -4.27 2.66
CA CYS A 576 13.42 -4.09 1.74
C CYS A 576 14.38 -2.99 2.20
N LEU A 577 13.86 -1.87 2.70
CA LEU A 577 14.65 -0.75 3.27
C LEU A 577 15.39 -1.12 4.56
N SER A 578 15.02 -2.22 5.23
CA SER A 578 15.77 -2.71 6.40
C SER A 578 16.92 -3.63 6.02
N MET A 579 16.92 -4.16 4.78
CA MET A 579 17.90 -5.11 4.26
C MET A 579 18.91 -4.45 3.32
N TRP A 580 18.44 -3.54 2.45
CA TRP A 580 19.26 -2.95 1.38
C TRP A 580 19.24 -1.42 1.40
N THR A 581 20.22 -0.83 0.73
CA THR A 581 20.36 0.62 0.62
C THR A 581 19.64 1.14 -0.61
N VAL A 582 18.96 2.29 -0.47
CA VAL A 582 18.28 2.93 -1.60
C VAL A 582 19.31 3.40 -2.63
N LYS A 583 19.13 2.99 -3.88
CA LYS A 583 19.99 3.38 -4.99
C LYS A 583 19.78 4.86 -5.31
N THR A 584 20.88 5.54 -5.61
CA THR A 584 20.83 6.91 -6.16
C THR A 584 21.16 6.85 -7.65
N TYR A 585 20.32 7.46 -8.48
CA TYR A 585 20.49 7.56 -9.93
C TYR A 585 20.35 9.02 -10.35
N GLU A 586 21.36 9.56 -11.04
CA GLU A 586 21.43 10.97 -11.44
C GLU A 586 21.17 11.97 -10.29
N GLY A 587 21.69 11.67 -9.10
CA GLY A 587 21.52 12.51 -7.91
C GLY A 587 20.14 12.44 -7.25
N LYS A 588 19.24 11.55 -7.69
CA LYS A 588 17.95 11.29 -7.05
C LYS A 588 17.90 9.90 -6.42
N GLN A 589 17.26 9.79 -5.27
CA GLN A 589 17.01 8.50 -4.64
C GLN A 589 15.88 7.76 -5.37
N LEU A 590 16.06 6.46 -5.62
CA LEU A 590 15.04 5.63 -6.26
C LEU A 590 14.01 5.13 -5.24
N LEU A 591 13.30 6.06 -4.60
CA LEU A 591 12.26 5.74 -3.62
C LEU A 591 11.07 6.69 -3.81
N PHE A 592 9.95 6.13 -4.23
CA PHE A 592 8.70 6.86 -4.39
C PHE A 592 7.51 5.94 -4.11
N SER A 593 6.29 6.47 -4.17
CA SER A 593 5.12 5.71 -3.76
C SER A 593 4.94 4.44 -4.61
N GLY A 594 4.92 3.27 -3.97
CA GLY A 594 4.78 1.98 -4.64
C GLY A 594 6.02 1.51 -5.40
N PHE A 595 7.20 2.11 -5.17
CA PHE A 595 8.44 1.76 -5.87
C PHE A 595 9.66 1.93 -4.99
N VAL A 596 10.62 1.02 -5.12
CA VAL A 596 11.96 1.19 -4.56
C VAL A 596 13.01 0.54 -5.46
N GLY A 597 14.09 1.28 -5.75
CA GLY A 597 15.33 0.79 -6.34
C GLY A 597 16.41 0.72 -5.27
N LEU A 598 17.06 -0.44 -5.18
CA LEU A 598 17.97 -0.81 -4.09
C LEU A 598 19.29 -1.31 -4.66
N SER A 599 20.40 -0.97 -4.03
CA SER A 599 21.69 -1.57 -4.33
C SER A 599 21.84 -2.87 -3.54
N PHE A 600 22.01 -3.98 -4.26
CA PHE A 600 22.28 -5.29 -3.67
C PHE A 600 23.78 -5.48 -3.45
N ASP A 601 24.56 -5.26 -4.52
CA ASP A 601 26.03 -5.24 -4.47
C ASP A 601 26.60 -4.21 -5.47
N LYS A 602 27.90 -4.32 -5.82
CA LYS A 602 28.57 -3.41 -6.76
C LYS A 602 28.07 -3.54 -8.21
N ALA A 603 27.53 -4.68 -8.59
CA ALA A 603 27.15 -5.05 -9.95
C ALA A 603 25.64 -5.26 -10.12
N HIS A 604 24.90 -5.53 -9.03
CA HIS A 604 23.49 -5.85 -9.02
C HIS A 604 22.66 -4.82 -8.26
N ASP A 605 21.54 -4.45 -8.87
CA ASP A 605 20.48 -3.64 -8.26
C ASP A 605 19.16 -4.43 -8.24
N ILE A 606 18.32 -4.16 -7.23
CA ILE A 606 16.98 -4.73 -7.08
C ILE A 606 15.96 -3.61 -7.27
N VAL A 607 14.93 -3.85 -8.07
CA VAL A 607 13.78 -2.95 -8.16
C VAL A 607 12.51 -3.66 -7.76
N VAL A 608 11.73 -3.04 -6.89
CA VAL A 608 10.37 -3.48 -6.56
C VAL A 608 9.41 -2.38 -6.97
N CYS A 609 8.44 -2.68 -7.83
CA CYS A 609 7.38 -1.75 -8.19
C CYS A 609 6.00 -2.39 -8.15
N VAL A 610 4.98 -1.58 -7.85
CA VAL A 610 3.59 -2.01 -7.76
C VAL A 610 2.84 -1.54 -9.01
N GLU A 611 2.18 -2.45 -9.70
CA GLU A 611 1.37 -2.14 -10.89
C GLU A 611 0.03 -2.88 -10.80
N GLY A 612 -1.06 -2.14 -10.54
CA GLY A 612 -2.40 -2.71 -10.41
C GLY A 612 -2.47 -3.78 -9.31
N ASN A 613 -2.68 -5.03 -9.71
CA ASN A 613 -2.71 -6.19 -8.81
C ASN A 613 -1.40 -6.98 -8.77
N LYS A 614 -0.30 -6.43 -9.31
CA LYS A 614 1.01 -7.07 -9.38
C LYS A 614 2.04 -6.31 -8.56
N ILE A 615 2.93 -7.06 -7.91
CA ILE A 615 4.20 -6.54 -7.39
C ILE A 615 5.31 -7.13 -8.27
N LEU A 616 5.96 -6.27 -9.04
CA LEU A 616 7.04 -6.62 -9.94
C LEU A 616 8.37 -6.53 -9.20
N LEU A 617 9.21 -7.52 -9.42
CA LEU A 617 10.57 -7.62 -8.91
C LEU A 617 11.53 -7.72 -10.09
N TYR A 618 12.46 -6.78 -10.18
CA TYR A 618 13.55 -6.79 -11.16
C TYR A 618 14.87 -7.02 -10.44
N ILE A 619 15.72 -7.84 -11.06
CA ILE A 619 17.14 -7.94 -10.72
C ILE A 619 17.90 -7.44 -11.95
N VAL A 620 18.69 -6.39 -11.74
CA VAL A 620 19.37 -5.65 -12.80
C VAL A 620 20.87 -5.80 -12.61
N HIS A 621 21.58 -6.25 -13.64
CA HIS A 621 23.04 -6.23 -13.67
C HIS A 621 23.55 -4.97 -14.38
N ALA A 622 24.69 -4.43 -13.96
CA ALA A 622 25.29 -3.23 -14.53
C ALA A 622 25.55 -3.31 -16.05
N THR A 623 25.81 -4.53 -16.56
CA THR A 623 26.25 -4.79 -17.95
C THR A 623 25.34 -5.74 -18.74
N SER A 624 25.05 -6.95 -18.24
CA SER A 624 24.24 -7.96 -18.93
C SER A 624 23.51 -8.87 -17.94
N ASN A 625 22.28 -9.25 -18.27
CA ASN A 625 21.47 -10.20 -17.49
C ASN A 625 22.08 -11.62 -17.46
N GLY A 626 22.96 -11.97 -18.40
CA GLY A 626 23.63 -13.27 -18.47
C GLY A 626 24.64 -13.50 -17.33
N LEU A 627 24.96 -12.44 -16.58
CA LEU A 627 25.82 -12.46 -15.40
C LEU A 627 25.05 -12.63 -14.10
N ILE A 628 23.71 -12.58 -14.16
CA ILE A 628 22.87 -12.83 -13.00
C ILE A 628 22.92 -14.32 -12.71
N VAL A 629 23.36 -14.69 -11.51
CA VAL A 629 23.54 -16.08 -11.10
C VAL A 629 22.32 -16.60 -10.33
N PRO A 630 21.99 -17.89 -10.45
CA PRO A 630 20.83 -18.49 -9.78
C PRO A 630 20.80 -18.34 -8.24
N ASP A 631 21.96 -18.35 -7.57
CA ASP A 631 22.02 -18.17 -6.11
C ASP A 631 21.43 -16.82 -5.66
N ILE A 632 21.74 -15.74 -6.39
CA ILE A 632 21.24 -14.39 -6.10
C ILE A 632 19.73 -14.33 -6.31
N THR A 633 19.27 -14.87 -7.43
CA THR A 633 17.86 -14.81 -7.86
C THR A 633 16.97 -15.67 -6.98
N THR A 634 17.39 -16.89 -6.65
CA THR A 634 16.67 -17.77 -5.72
C THR A 634 16.66 -17.17 -4.31
N GLY A 635 17.80 -16.68 -3.80
CA GLY A 635 17.85 -16.03 -2.49
C GLY A 635 16.94 -14.79 -2.36
N ILE A 636 16.95 -13.90 -3.37
CA ILE A 636 16.07 -12.72 -3.39
C ILE A 636 14.61 -13.15 -3.55
N LYS A 637 14.30 -14.10 -4.45
CA LYS A 637 12.94 -14.62 -4.63
C LYS A 637 12.38 -15.19 -3.33
N GLU A 638 13.13 -16.06 -2.65
CA GLU A 638 12.71 -16.67 -1.37
C GLU A 638 12.53 -15.63 -0.27
N CYS A 639 13.43 -14.65 -0.19
CA CYS A 639 13.32 -13.54 0.74
C CYS A 639 12.02 -12.74 0.51
N MET A 640 11.75 -12.36 -0.75
CA MET A 640 10.54 -11.62 -1.13
C MET A 640 9.28 -12.45 -0.91
N TYR A 641 9.28 -13.71 -1.34
CA TYR A 641 8.16 -14.64 -1.17
C TYR A 641 7.84 -14.84 0.32
N THR A 642 8.82 -15.17 1.14
CA THR A 642 8.64 -15.39 2.59
C THR A 642 8.13 -14.13 3.29
N THR A 643 8.66 -12.96 2.90
CA THR A 643 8.22 -11.67 3.45
C THR A 643 6.77 -11.38 3.06
N LEU A 644 6.42 -11.52 1.78
CA LEU A 644 5.06 -11.34 1.28
C LEU A 644 4.08 -12.35 1.88
N GLU A 645 4.50 -13.60 2.05
CA GLU A 645 3.69 -14.62 2.69
C GLU A 645 3.37 -14.22 4.13
N ARG A 646 4.38 -13.88 4.94
CA ARG A 646 4.22 -13.41 6.33
C ARG A 646 3.32 -12.18 6.44
N ILE A 647 3.49 -11.20 5.54
CA ILE A 647 2.63 -10.01 5.48
C ILE A 647 1.19 -10.43 5.13
N SER A 648 1.02 -11.30 4.15
CA SER A 648 -0.29 -11.84 3.74
C SER A 648 -0.95 -12.64 4.86
N GLU A 649 -0.17 -13.33 5.70
CA GLU A 649 -0.68 -14.02 6.88
C GLU A 649 -1.24 -13.07 7.93
N PHE A 650 -0.57 -11.94 8.16
CA PHE A 650 -1.09 -10.90 9.06
C PHE A 650 -2.48 -10.41 8.62
N TYR A 651 -2.68 -10.19 7.32
CA TYR A 651 -3.97 -9.75 6.77
C TYR A 651 -5.07 -10.82 6.73
N LYS A 652 -4.74 -12.11 6.95
CA LYS A 652 -5.74 -13.18 7.20
C LYS A 652 -6.63 -12.83 8.40
N SER A 653 -6.09 -12.13 9.41
CA SER A 653 -6.79 -11.82 10.66
C SER A 653 -7.71 -10.60 10.56
N THR A 654 -7.38 -9.65 9.68
CA THR A 654 -7.98 -8.30 9.66
C THR A 654 -9.03 -8.14 8.55
N VAL A 655 -8.79 -8.66 7.33
CA VAL A 655 -9.55 -8.22 6.14
C VAL A 655 -10.62 -9.22 5.66
N SER A 656 -10.52 -10.53 5.93
CA SER A 656 -11.47 -11.51 5.35
C SER A 656 -12.04 -12.52 6.36
N SER A 657 -13.23 -13.07 6.06
CA SER A 657 -13.85 -14.19 6.77
C SER A 657 -13.71 -15.53 6.05
N SER A 658 -13.04 -15.56 4.90
CA SER A 658 -12.56 -16.81 4.30
C SER A 658 -11.20 -17.13 4.91
N SER A 659 -11.04 -18.35 5.37
CA SER A 659 -9.85 -18.95 5.96
C SER A 659 -8.73 -19.20 4.93
N GLN A 660 -8.53 -18.28 3.99
CA GLN A 660 -7.50 -18.41 2.96
C GLN A 660 -6.56 -17.20 3.01
N LYS A 661 -5.26 -17.48 2.89
CA LYS A 661 -4.19 -16.47 2.70
C LYS A 661 -4.63 -15.51 1.60
N LEU A 662 -4.25 -14.21 1.65
CA LEU A 662 -4.35 -13.35 0.46
C LEU A 662 -3.58 -14.05 -0.65
N PRO A 663 -4.26 -14.70 -1.60
CA PRO A 663 -3.59 -15.66 -2.45
C PRO A 663 -2.92 -14.89 -3.58
N PHE A 664 -1.63 -15.12 -3.73
CA PHE A 664 -0.86 -14.68 -4.87
C PHE A 664 -0.17 -15.88 -5.50
N HIS A 665 0.07 -15.81 -6.80
CA HIS A 665 0.89 -16.73 -7.55
C HIS A 665 2.05 -15.98 -8.19
N ILE A 666 3.07 -16.69 -8.62
CA ILE A 666 4.22 -16.10 -9.30
C ILE A 666 4.02 -16.20 -10.80
N GLU A 667 4.37 -15.12 -11.48
CA GLU A 667 4.48 -15.04 -12.93
C GLU A 667 5.91 -14.62 -13.30
N TYR A 668 6.52 -15.26 -14.30
CA TYR A 668 7.85 -14.92 -14.78
C TYR A 668 7.78 -14.09 -16.05
N ALA A 669 8.58 -13.03 -16.14
CA ALA A 669 8.61 -12.20 -17.34
C ALA A 669 9.52 -12.82 -18.41
N CYS A 670 9.08 -12.80 -19.67
CA CYS A 670 9.83 -13.41 -20.76
C CYS A 670 11.02 -12.57 -21.24
N SER A 671 11.08 -12.18 -22.51
CA SER A 671 12.09 -11.25 -23.06
C SER A 671 11.60 -9.81 -23.07
N ARG A 672 10.29 -9.58 -22.91
CA ARG A 672 9.72 -8.25 -22.70
C ARG A 672 9.08 -8.24 -21.32
N LEU A 673 9.40 -7.21 -20.54
CA LEU A 673 8.97 -7.10 -19.15
C LEU A 673 7.44 -7.04 -18.98
N GLU A 674 6.69 -6.81 -20.04
CA GLU A 674 5.21 -6.76 -20.06
C GLU A 674 4.55 -8.13 -20.29
N CYS A 675 5.34 -9.15 -20.61
CA CYS A 675 4.86 -10.46 -21.06
C CYS A 675 5.23 -11.52 -20.01
N HIS A 676 4.21 -12.21 -19.49
CA HIS A 676 4.34 -13.02 -18.28
C HIS A 676 3.76 -14.42 -18.48
N ILE A 677 4.42 -15.43 -17.89
CA ILE A 677 3.95 -16.81 -17.82
C ILE A 677 3.73 -17.21 -16.36
N ASN A 678 2.64 -17.93 -16.08
CA ASN A 678 2.39 -18.47 -14.74
C ASN A 678 3.44 -19.51 -14.33
N GLU A 679 3.86 -19.52 -13.07
CA GLU A 679 4.84 -20.48 -12.54
C GLU A 679 4.49 -21.94 -12.82
N GLU A 680 3.23 -22.35 -12.66
CA GLU A 680 2.80 -23.72 -12.94
C GLU A 680 3.01 -24.08 -14.43
N ALA A 681 2.68 -23.17 -15.34
CA ALA A 681 2.89 -23.36 -16.78
C ALA A 681 4.38 -23.35 -17.16
N ALA A 682 5.16 -22.47 -16.52
CA ALA A 682 6.59 -22.29 -16.78
C ALA A 682 7.43 -23.53 -16.47
N PHE A 683 7.01 -24.34 -15.51
CA PHE A 683 7.74 -25.55 -15.12
C PHE A 683 7.09 -26.86 -15.59
N THR A 684 5.90 -26.82 -16.20
CA THR A 684 5.22 -28.01 -16.75
C THR A 684 5.40 -28.19 -18.25
N THR A 685 5.66 -27.11 -18.99
CA THR A 685 5.86 -27.14 -20.45
C THR A 685 7.34 -27.06 -20.81
N ASP A 686 7.79 -27.86 -21.77
CA ASP A 686 9.18 -27.82 -22.26
C ASP A 686 9.43 -26.57 -23.12
N GLU A 687 8.41 -26.17 -23.88
CA GLU A 687 8.38 -24.97 -24.71
C GLU A 687 7.08 -24.19 -24.47
N TRP A 688 7.22 -22.87 -24.32
CA TRP A 688 6.09 -21.94 -24.22
C TRP A 688 6.17 -20.87 -25.31
N ILE A 689 5.08 -20.66 -26.02
CA ILE A 689 4.95 -19.61 -27.03
C ILE A 689 4.28 -18.40 -26.39
N CYS A 690 4.93 -17.24 -26.45
CA CYS A 690 4.32 -16.03 -25.92
C CYS A 690 3.24 -15.49 -26.88
N ASP A 691 1.98 -15.49 -26.46
CA ASP A 691 0.85 -14.99 -27.26
C ASP A 691 0.99 -13.53 -27.72
N LYS A 692 1.78 -12.71 -27.01
CA LYS A 692 1.94 -11.28 -27.30
C LYS A 692 2.94 -10.97 -28.40
N HIS A 693 3.94 -11.83 -28.62
CA HIS A 693 5.02 -11.57 -29.57
C HIS A 693 5.56 -12.82 -30.27
N GLU A 694 4.86 -13.95 -30.14
CA GLU A 694 5.06 -15.19 -30.90
C GLU A 694 6.48 -15.78 -30.82
N ILE A 695 7.19 -15.56 -29.71
CA ILE A 695 8.52 -16.14 -29.46
C ILE A 695 8.37 -17.41 -28.62
N VAL A 696 9.09 -18.46 -29.02
CA VAL A 696 9.22 -19.72 -28.28
C VAL A 696 10.29 -19.57 -27.19
N HIS A 697 9.93 -19.93 -25.96
CA HIS A 697 10.82 -19.93 -24.80
C HIS A 697 10.93 -21.35 -24.23
N THR A 698 12.15 -21.79 -23.92
CA THR A 698 12.39 -23.07 -23.24
C THR A 698 12.33 -22.91 -21.73
N LYS A 699 12.07 -24.01 -21.02
CA LYS A 699 12.03 -24.08 -19.55
C LYS A 699 13.30 -23.55 -18.85
N ASP A 700 14.46 -23.65 -19.50
CA ASP A 700 15.75 -23.13 -19.00
C ASP A 700 15.77 -21.63 -18.75
N LYS A 701 14.86 -20.88 -19.36
CA LYS A 701 14.72 -19.46 -19.09
C LYS A 701 14.31 -19.17 -17.65
N TRP A 702 13.50 -20.05 -17.06
CA TRP A 702 12.90 -19.87 -15.74
C TRP A 702 13.71 -20.54 -14.64
N ASN A 703 14.54 -21.52 -14.99
CA ASN A 703 15.40 -22.27 -14.05
C ASN A 703 16.35 -21.36 -13.25
N ILE A 704 16.69 -20.17 -13.75
CA ILE A 704 17.48 -19.18 -13.00
C ILE A 704 16.78 -18.78 -11.68
N TRP A 705 15.46 -18.83 -11.60
CA TRP A 705 14.72 -18.45 -10.39
C TRP A 705 14.53 -19.60 -9.39
N ASN A 706 14.74 -20.84 -9.83
CA ASN A 706 14.54 -22.05 -9.05
C ASN A 706 15.76 -22.94 -9.22
N GLN A 707 16.86 -22.59 -8.53
CA GLN A 707 17.93 -23.56 -8.35
C GLN A 707 17.47 -24.54 -7.27
N ASP A 708 17.30 -25.81 -7.65
CA ASP A 708 17.18 -26.90 -6.68
C ASP A 708 18.47 -26.92 -5.86
N GLN A 709 18.51 -26.24 -4.71
CA GLN A 709 19.53 -26.56 -3.69
C GLN A 709 19.46 -28.06 -3.31
N ALA A 710 18.31 -28.70 -3.56
CA ALA A 710 18.10 -30.14 -3.42
C ALA A 710 18.79 -31.02 -4.50
N LYS A 711 19.40 -30.48 -5.55
CA LYS A 711 20.15 -31.26 -6.57
C LYS A 711 21.66 -31.27 -6.36
N GLU A 712 22.16 -30.46 -5.42
CA GLU A 712 23.56 -30.49 -5.00
C GLU A 712 23.73 -31.21 -3.65
N GLU A 713 22.98 -32.29 -3.42
CA GLU A 713 23.34 -33.28 -2.40
C GLU A 713 23.73 -34.59 -3.08
N CYS A 714 24.59 -35.34 -2.41
CA CYS A 714 24.95 -36.68 -2.85
C CYS A 714 23.66 -37.53 -2.99
N GLU A 715 23.63 -38.51 -3.90
CA GLU A 715 22.44 -39.38 -4.03
C GLU A 715 22.04 -39.96 -2.67
N ILE A 716 20.76 -40.27 -2.44
CA ILE A 716 20.21 -40.71 -1.14
C ILE A 716 20.98 -41.91 -0.54
N ASN A 717 21.72 -42.67 -1.36
CA ASN A 717 22.56 -43.81 -0.97
C ASN A 717 24.08 -43.58 -1.14
N CYS A 718 24.54 -42.33 -1.24
CA CYS A 718 25.94 -42.00 -1.43
C CYS A 718 26.77 -42.42 -0.21
N GLN A 719 27.79 -43.25 -0.41
CA GLN A 719 28.66 -43.75 0.66
C GLN A 719 29.84 -42.82 0.98
N GLY A 720 29.79 -41.55 0.52
CA GLY A 720 30.89 -40.60 0.66
C GLY A 720 31.97 -40.79 -0.41
N LEU A 721 33.11 -40.11 -0.21
CA LEU A 721 34.27 -40.25 -1.08
C LEU A 721 34.87 -41.66 -0.90
N GLN A 722 35.17 -42.36 -1.99
CA GLN A 722 35.77 -43.71 -1.91
C GLN A 722 37.14 -43.68 -1.21
N GLU A 723 37.52 -44.81 -0.58
CA GLU A 723 38.75 -44.94 0.21
C GLU A 723 40.01 -44.58 -0.60
N ASP A 724 40.04 -44.96 -1.88
CA ASP A 724 41.13 -44.59 -2.80
C ASP A 724 41.24 -43.08 -3.03
N ALA A 725 40.12 -42.37 -3.06
CA ALA A 725 40.09 -40.92 -3.23
C ALA A 725 40.41 -40.18 -1.92
N LEU A 726 40.03 -40.74 -0.76
CA LEU A 726 40.38 -40.19 0.56
C LEU A 726 41.90 -40.20 0.81
N ASN A 727 42.61 -41.17 0.23
CA ASN A 727 44.06 -41.28 0.36
C ASN A 727 44.85 -40.39 -0.60
N GLN A 728 44.17 -39.66 -1.51
CA GLN A 728 44.82 -38.73 -2.44
C GLN A 728 45.16 -37.39 -1.79
N ILE A 729 46.23 -36.77 -2.27
CA ILE A 729 46.58 -35.38 -1.98
C ILE A 729 45.73 -34.49 -2.91
N PRO A 730 44.94 -33.53 -2.36
CA PRO A 730 44.09 -32.67 -3.16
C PRO A 730 44.91 -31.71 -4.03
N SER A 731 44.58 -31.63 -5.32
CA SER A 731 45.13 -30.66 -6.27
C SER A 731 44.63 -29.24 -5.98
N ASP A 732 45.25 -28.23 -6.62
CA ASP A 732 44.88 -26.82 -6.45
C ASP A 732 43.43 -26.56 -6.85
N ILE A 733 43.00 -27.13 -7.98
CA ILE A 733 41.60 -27.02 -8.45
C ILE A 733 40.65 -27.64 -7.43
N GLU A 734 41.02 -28.78 -6.85
CA GLU A 734 40.17 -29.47 -5.87
C GLU A 734 40.06 -28.71 -4.55
N LEU A 735 41.17 -28.13 -4.06
CA LEU A 735 41.14 -27.26 -2.89
C LEU A 735 40.34 -25.98 -3.15
N GLN A 736 40.48 -25.39 -4.33
CA GLN A 736 39.71 -24.21 -4.73
C GLN A 736 38.21 -24.52 -4.73
N ARG A 737 37.79 -25.59 -5.40
CA ARG A 737 36.40 -26.05 -5.45
C ARG A 737 35.82 -26.37 -4.09
N PHE A 738 36.61 -26.96 -3.20
CA PHE A 738 36.18 -27.23 -1.84
C PHE A 738 36.01 -25.92 -1.05
N SER A 739 37.03 -25.06 -1.08
CA SER A 739 37.03 -23.78 -0.36
C SER A 739 35.94 -22.81 -0.82
N SER A 740 35.55 -22.83 -2.09
CA SER A 740 34.50 -21.96 -2.64
C SER A 740 33.11 -22.33 -2.13
N ARG A 741 32.89 -23.60 -1.75
CA ARG A 741 31.60 -24.13 -1.27
C ARG A 741 31.42 -24.03 0.24
N CYS A 742 32.44 -23.57 0.96
CA CYS A 742 32.42 -23.45 2.40
C CYS A 742 32.47 -21.97 2.82
N GLU A 743 31.77 -21.65 3.91
CA GLU A 743 31.84 -20.33 4.55
C GLU A 743 33.26 -20.06 5.09
N GLU A 744 33.61 -18.77 5.23
CA GLU A 744 34.91 -18.35 5.79
C GLU A 744 35.11 -18.88 7.21
N THR A 745 34.06 -18.85 8.03
CA THR A 745 34.02 -19.36 9.40
C THR A 745 34.35 -20.85 9.45
N VAL A 746 33.71 -21.64 8.59
CA VAL A 746 33.94 -23.08 8.46
C VAL A 746 35.37 -23.38 8.02
N ILE A 747 35.88 -22.70 6.98
CA ILE A 747 37.26 -22.94 6.51
C ILE A 747 38.30 -22.48 7.54
N ARG A 748 38.04 -21.40 8.27
CA ARG A 748 38.93 -20.95 9.35
C ARG A 748 39.06 -22.02 10.44
N GLU A 749 37.93 -22.52 10.93
CA GLU A 749 37.91 -23.56 11.96
C GLU A 749 38.53 -24.85 11.45
N LEU A 750 38.20 -25.24 10.22
CA LEU A 750 38.78 -26.41 9.56
C LEU A 750 40.31 -26.27 9.43
N ALA A 751 40.82 -25.13 8.97
CA ALA A 751 42.25 -24.87 8.84
C ALA A 751 42.96 -24.96 10.20
N ILE A 752 42.32 -24.48 11.28
CA ILE A 752 42.83 -24.59 12.64
C ILE A 752 42.87 -26.05 13.10
N HIS A 753 41.80 -26.83 12.87
CA HIS A 753 41.78 -28.28 13.14
C HIS A 753 42.85 -29.03 12.35
N LEU A 754 43.15 -28.57 11.14
CA LEU A 754 44.17 -29.12 10.26
C LEU A 754 45.60 -28.69 10.65
N GLY A 755 45.77 -27.80 11.64
CA GLY A 755 47.07 -27.41 12.21
C GLY A 755 47.61 -26.05 11.77
N ILE A 756 46.81 -25.23 11.08
CA ILE A 756 47.13 -23.82 10.82
C ILE A 756 46.87 -23.00 12.09
N THR A 757 47.85 -22.21 12.51
CA THR A 757 47.69 -21.34 13.69
C THR A 757 46.80 -20.14 13.39
N LEU A 758 46.15 -19.58 14.41
CA LEU A 758 45.35 -18.36 14.27
C LEU A 758 46.18 -17.20 13.69
N HIS A 759 47.46 -17.11 14.07
CA HIS A 759 48.37 -16.09 13.54
C HIS A 759 48.67 -16.27 12.04
N GLU A 760 48.86 -17.50 11.57
CA GLU A 760 49.03 -17.80 10.13
C GLU A 760 47.76 -17.44 9.34
N TRP A 761 46.58 -17.71 9.91
CA TRP A 761 45.30 -17.30 9.32
C TRP A 761 45.17 -15.77 9.23
N GLU A 762 45.43 -15.05 10.32
CA GLU A 762 45.38 -13.59 10.36
C GLU A 762 46.36 -12.95 9.38
N LYS A 763 47.56 -13.53 9.23
CA LYS A 763 48.54 -13.10 8.24
C LYS A 763 48.01 -13.27 6.82
N LEU A 764 47.48 -14.46 6.47
CA LEU A 764 46.85 -14.69 5.17
C LEU A 764 45.69 -13.72 4.92
N ARG A 765 44.89 -13.43 5.94
CA ARG A 765 43.79 -12.46 5.86
C ARG A 765 44.27 -11.03 5.63
N SER A 766 45.48 -10.69 6.08
CA SER A 766 46.12 -9.39 5.82
C SER A 766 46.76 -9.32 4.43
N ASP A 767 47.32 -10.44 3.97
CA ASP A 767 48.08 -10.52 2.71
C ASP A 767 47.15 -10.55 1.48
N TYR A 768 45.89 -10.99 1.64
CA TYR A 768 44.91 -11.10 0.55
C TYR A 768 43.59 -10.39 0.86
N GLU A 769 43.15 -9.52 -0.06
CA GLU A 769 41.93 -8.72 0.07
C GLU A 769 40.65 -9.58 -0.06
N PHE A 770 40.67 -10.62 -0.91
CA PHE A 770 39.50 -11.47 -1.21
C PHE A 770 39.43 -12.72 -0.32
N VAL A 771 38.26 -12.91 0.31
CA VAL A 771 37.98 -14.03 1.23
C VAL A 771 38.21 -15.39 0.58
N ASP A 772 37.78 -15.57 -0.67
CA ASP A 772 37.95 -16.86 -1.36
C ASP A 772 39.42 -17.21 -1.58
N ILE A 773 40.27 -16.22 -1.79
CA ILE A 773 41.72 -16.42 -1.91
C ILE A 773 42.30 -16.82 -0.55
N VAL A 774 41.87 -16.18 0.54
CA VAL A 774 42.30 -16.54 1.90
C VAL A 774 41.92 -17.99 2.24
N LYS A 775 40.66 -18.38 1.99
CA LYS A 775 40.18 -19.75 2.22
C LYS A 775 41.03 -20.78 1.45
N PHE A 776 41.25 -20.52 0.16
CA PHE A 776 42.07 -21.37 -0.69
C PHE A 776 43.52 -21.46 -0.19
N ARG A 777 44.16 -20.32 0.09
CA ARG A 777 45.56 -20.23 0.52
C ARG A 777 45.80 -20.90 1.87
N ALA A 778 44.84 -20.85 2.78
CA ALA A 778 44.93 -21.56 4.06
C ALA A 778 45.05 -23.08 3.85
N LEU A 779 44.22 -23.64 2.96
CA LEU A 779 44.24 -25.07 2.64
C LEU A 779 45.50 -25.47 1.85
N VAL A 780 45.97 -24.62 0.93
CA VAL A 780 47.24 -24.86 0.21
C VAL A 780 48.42 -24.87 1.17
N THR A 781 48.49 -23.88 2.06
CA THR A 781 49.54 -23.77 3.09
C THR A 781 49.55 -25.01 3.99
N TRP A 782 48.37 -25.46 4.40
CA TRP A 782 48.22 -26.69 5.16
C TRP A 782 48.73 -27.92 4.39
N ARG A 783 48.28 -28.08 3.14
CA ARG A 783 48.64 -29.23 2.29
C ARG A 783 50.17 -29.30 2.11
N GLU A 784 50.81 -28.17 1.84
CA GLU A 784 52.26 -28.08 1.63
C GLU A 784 53.05 -28.38 2.92
N LYS A 785 52.59 -27.87 4.06
CA LYS A 785 53.26 -28.04 5.36
C LYS A 785 53.17 -29.47 5.90
N TYR A 786 52.08 -30.18 5.60
CA TYR A 786 51.78 -31.47 6.23
C TYR A 786 51.55 -32.63 5.25
N SER A 787 51.73 -32.42 3.93
CA SER A 787 51.37 -33.40 2.89
C SER A 787 49.92 -33.91 3.06
N GLY A 788 49.02 -32.97 3.35
CA GLY A 788 47.65 -33.24 3.73
C GLY A 788 46.85 -33.99 2.67
N ARG A 789 46.04 -34.96 3.09
CA ARG A 789 45.18 -35.79 2.24
C ARG A 789 43.70 -35.48 2.46
N PHE A 790 42.84 -35.91 1.53
CA PHE A 790 41.39 -35.79 1.70
C PHE A 790 40.87 -36.46 2.99
N SER A 791 41.51 -37.53 3.47
CA SER A 791 41.18 -38.18 4.75
C SER A 791 41.37 -37.26 5.97
N ASN A 792 42.35 -36.34 5.92
CA ASN A 792 42.53 -35.35 6.97
C ASN A 792 41.39 -34.32 6.97
N ILE A 793 40.96 -33.86 5.79
CA ILE A 793 39.81 -32.94 5.66
C ILE A 793 38.53 -33.64 6.12
N ALA A 794 38.30 -34.88 5.70
CA ALA A 794 37.12 -35.66 6.08
C ALA A 794 37.04 -35.86 7.60
N LYS A 795 38.17 -36.17 8.25
CA LYS A 795 38.24 -36.30 9.71
C LYS A 795 37.98 -34.96 10.41
N ALA A 796 38.60 -33.88 9.95
CA ALA A 796 38.39 -32.56 10.55
C ALA A 796 36.93 -32.08 10.39
N LEU A 797 36.27 -32.38 9.27
CA LEU A 797 34.83 -32.12 9.11
C LEU A 797 33.98 -32.94 10.09
N GLN A 798 34.30 -34.22 10.28
CA GLN A 798 33.61 -35.07 11.27
C GLN A 798 33.81 -34.58 12.71
N ASP A 799 35.03 -34.15 13.05
CA ASP A 799 35.36 -33.59 14.37
C ASP A 799 34.62 -32.25 14.63
N MET A 800 34.15 -31.57 13.58
CA MET A 800 33.35 -30.35 13.62
C MET A 800 31.83 -30.60 13.51
N ASP A 801 31.38 -31.87 13.55
CA ASP A 801 29.99 -32.29 13.30
C ASP A 801 29.43 -31.83 11.93
N LEU A 802 30.29 -31.70 10.91
CA LEU A 802 29.94 -31.30 9.55
C LEU A 802 29.90 -32.49 8.58
N THR A 803 29.06 -32.38 7.56
CA THR A 803 28.91 -33.41 6.53
C THR A 803 30.16 -33.54 5.65
N THR A 804 30.62 -34.78 5.44
CA THR A 804 31.73 -35.09 4.52
C THR A 804 31.31 -35.11 3.05
N HIS A 805 30.00 -34.96 2.77
CA HIS A 805 29.49 -35.01 1.40
C HIS A 805 29.94 -33.84 0.53
N THR A 806 30.37 -32.72 1.12
CA THR A 806 31.00 -31.60 0.40
C THR A 806 32.24 -32.06 -0.37
N LEU A 807 32.95 -33.08 0.11
CA LEU A 807 34.11 -33.67 -0.58
C LEU A 807 33.73 -34.45 -1.84
N CYS A 808 32.54 -35.08 -1.87
CA CYS A 808 32.07 -35.89 -2.99
C CYS A 808 31.92 -35.07 -4.27
N GLN A 809 31.66 -33.77 -4.13
CA GLN A 809 31.40 -32.86 -5.23
C GLN A 809 32.65 -32.23 -5.80
N VAL A 810 33.75 -32.21 -5.04
CA VAL A 810 35.05 -31.70 -5.49
C VAL A 810 35.55 -32.44 -6.74
N LYS A 811 35.24 -33.75 -6.81
CA LYS A 811 35.58 -34.65 -7.93
C LYS A 811 34.54 -34.67 -9.06
N ARG A 812 33.35 -34.06 -8.88
CA ARG A 812 32.30 -34.03 -9.91
C ARG A 812 32.52 -32.82 -10.83
N ILE A 813 32.57 -33.07 -12.13
CA ILE A 813 32.53 -32.01 -13.15
C ILE A 813 31.09 -31.48 -13.20
N ARG A 814 30.88 -30.17 -13.00
CA ARG A 814 29.55 -29.56 -13.14
C ARG A 814 29.11 -29.69 -14.60
N LYS A 815 27.98 -30.36 -14.85
CA LYS A 815 27.34 -30.34 -16.16
C LYS A 815 26.48 -29.08 -16.26
N GLY A 816 27.02 -28.04 -16.85
CA GLY A 816 26.26 -26.83 -17.18
C GLY A 816 25.52 -27.02 -18.49
N HIS A 817 24.31 -26.47 -18.58
CA HIS A 817 23.59 -26.42 -19.85
C HIS A 817 24.18 -25.28 -20.70
N CYS A 818 24.71 -25.61 -21.87
CA CYS A 818 25.29 -24.66 -22.81
C CYS A 818 24.68 -24.91 -24.19
N VAL A 819 24.05 -23.88 -24.77
CA VAL A 819 23.33 -23.96 -26.07
C VAL A 819 24.23 -23.55 -27.25
N ILE A 820 25.53 -23.37 -27.01
CA ILE A 820 26.51 -23.14 -28.08
C ILE A 820 26.50 -24.36 -29.01
N ASN A 821 26.32 -24.13 -30.32
CA ASN A 821 26.31 -25.18 -31.32
C ASN A 821 27.62 -25.99 -31.25
N GLU A 822 27.52 -27.33 -31.31
CA GLU A 822 28.67 -28.25 -31.21
C GLU A 822 29.76 -27.94 -32.25
N GLU A 823 29.40 -27.34 -33.39
CA GLU A 823 30.35 -26.88 -34.41
C GLU A 823 31.36 -25.83 -33.92
N TYR A 824 31.04 -25.07 -32.86
CA TYR A 824 31.91 -24.04 -32.28
C TYR A 824 32.71 -24.55 -31.08
N MET A 825 32.32 -25.66 -30.46
CA MET A 825 32.89 -26.12 -29.17
C MET A 825 34.39 -26.43 -29.26
N ASP A 826 34.85 -26.92 -30.40
CA ASP A 826 36.25 -27.33 -30.59
C ASP A 826 37.12 -26.24 -31.25
N LEU A 827 36.56 -25.04 -31.45
CA LEU A 827 37.28 -23.88 -31.98
C LEU A 827 38.01 -23.11 -30.88
N ILE A 828 39.05 -22.38 -31.28
CA ILE A 828 39.85 -21.53 -30.39
C ILE A 828 39.20 -20.14 -30.35
N PRO A 829 38.96 -19.56 -29.16
CA PRO A 829 38.37 -18.23 -29.04
C PRO A 829 39.30 -17.14 -29.60
N THR A 830 38.73 -16.23 -30.40
CA THR A 830 39.45 -15.10 -31.00
C THR A 830 39.78 -14.03 -29.95
N ASP A 831 40.73 -13.13 -30.27
CA ASP A 831 41.07 -11.98 -29.41
C ASP A 831 39.82 -11.16 -29.04
N GLU A 832 38.93 -10.94 -30.01
CA GLU A 832 37.69 -10.19 -29.80
C GLU A 832 36.72 -10.90 -28.85
N ILE A 833 36.64 -12.24 -28.91
CA ILE A 833 35.84 -13.03 -27.97
C ILE A 833 36.43 -12.90 -26.56
N LEU A 834 37.74 -13.07 -26.41
CA LEU A 834 38.40 -12.99 -25.10
C LEU A 834 38.31 -11.59 -24.50
N ASP A 835 38.46 -10.54 -25.31
CA ASP A 835 38.34 -9.15 -24.87
C ASP A 835 36.93 -8.82 -24.39
N LYS A 836 35.89 -9.19 -25.17
CA LYS A 836 34.50 -9.01 -24.75
C LYS A 836 34.16 -9.85 -23.53
N LEU A 837 34.67 -11.07 -23.45
CA LEU A 837 34.46 -11.95 -22.31
C LEU A 837 35.13 -11.42 -21.04
N ALA A 838 36.33 -10.87 -21.13
CA ALA A 838 37.03 -10.26 -20.00
C ALA A 838 36.25 -9.07 -19.41
N GLN A 839 35.69 -8.22 -20.28
CA GLN A 839 34.84 -7.09 -19.87
C GLN A 839 33.55 -7.53 -19.16
N VAL A 840 33.01 -8.68 -19.55
CA VAL A 840 31.76 -9.23 -19.05
C VAL A 840 31.97 -9.99 -17.72
N ILE A 841 33.03 -10.79 -17.60
CA ILE A 841 33.22 -11.67 -16.44
C ILE A 841 33.91 -11.00 -15.27
N GLY A 842 34.94 -10.18 -15.53
CA GLY A 842 35.64 -9.19 -14.70
C GLY A 842 35.82 -9.33 -13.18
N VAL A 843 35.38 -10.39 -12.48
CA VAL A 843 35.27 -10.42 -11.01
C VAL A 843 35.83 -11.72 -10.41
N VAL A 844 36.01 -12.78 -11.21
CA VAL A 844 36.43 -14.13 -10.75
C VAL A 844 37.72 -14.60 -11.43
N SER A 845 38.64 -13.65 -11.69
CA SER A 845 39.88 -13.89 -12.44
C SER A 845 40.69 -15.05 -11.85
N PHE A 846 40.88 -15.07 -10.53
CA PHE A 846 41.69 -16.06 -9.82
C PHE A 846 41.17 -17.50 -9.99
N GLN A 847 39.90 -17.75 -9.67
CA GLN A 847 39.31 -19.09 -9.75
C GLN A 847 39.18 -19.53 -11.21
N LEU A 848 38.88 -18.60 -12.13
CA LEU A 848 38.84 -18.87 -13.56
C LEU A 848 40.22 -19.32 -14.06
N GLY A 849 41.29 -18.65 -13.66
CA GLY A 849 42.66 -19.04 -14.03
C GLY A 849 43.01 -20.46 -13.56
N LEU A 850 42.61 -20.83 -12.35
CA LEU A 850 42.83 -22.18 -11.81
C LEU A 850 42.02 -23.25 -12.58
N GLU A 851 40.74 -23.00 -12.86
CA GLU A 851 39.89 -23.91 -13.64
C GLU A 851 40.34 -24.05 -15.11
N LEU A 852 40.97 -23.01 -15.65
CA LEU A 852 41.62 -23.04 -16.96
C LEU A 852 42.98 -23.76 -16.95
N GLY A 853 43.47 -24.16 -15.77
CA GLY A 853 44.71 -24.93 -15.61
C GLY A 853 45.99 -24.11 -15.54
N LEU A 854 45.90 -22.79 -15.31
CA LEU A 854 47.08 -21.95 -15.14
C LEU A 854 47.76 -22.21 -13.78
N PRO A 855 49.11 -22.18 -13.71
CA PRO A 855 49.83 -22.25 -12.44
C PRO A 855 49.50 -21.08 -11.54
N ILE A 856 49.43 -21.32 -10.22
CA ILE A 856 49.25 -20.29 -9.20
C ILE A 856 50.27 -19.14 -9.37
N THR A 857 51.53 -19.47 -9.66
CA THR A 857 52.60 -18.48 -9.86
C THR A 857 52.32 -17.54 -11.03
N SER A 858 51.74 -18.03 -12.12
CA SER A 858 51.33 -17.21 -13.26
C SER A 858 50.19 -16.27 -12.88
N ILE A 859 49.20 -16.79 -12.15
CA ILE A 859 48.04 -16.01 -11.70
C ILE A 859 48.49 -14.91 -10.73
N ASP A 860 49.39 -15.21 -9.80
CA ASP A 860 49.95 -14.23 -8.85
C ASP A 860 50.72 -13.11 -9.56
N ILE A 861 51.49 -13.44 -10.60
CA ILE A 861 52.19 -12.44 -11.41
C ILE A 861 51.19 -11.53 -12.12
N ILE A 862 50.13 -12.09 -12.70
CA ILE A 862 49.06 -11.30 -13.35
C ILE A 862 48.37 -10.38 -12.35
N GLN A 863 48.05 -10.88 -11.15
CA GLN A 863 47.43 -10.09 -10.09
C GLN A 863 48.35 -8.96 -9.61
N TYR A 864 49.64 -9.24 -9.45
CA TYR A 864 50.63 -8.24 -9.07
C TYR A 864 50.78 -7.14 -10.13
N ASN A 865 50.86 -7.52 -11.41
CA ASN A 865 51.07 -6.57 -12.51
C ASN A 865 49.86 -5.66 -12.77
N ASN A 866 48.64 -6.18 -12.60
CA ASN A 866 47.40 -5.44 -12.90
C ASN A 866 46.76 -4.79 -11.66
N GLY A 867 47.32 -5.00 -10.46
CA GLY A 867 46.83 -4.39 -9.23
C GLY A 867 45.35 -4.69 -8.98
N ARG A 868 44.50 -3.66 -8.88
CA ARG A 868 43.05 -3.80 -8.63
C ARG A 868 42.18 -3.87 -9.89
N ASP A 869 42.77 -3.83 -11.07
CA ASP A 869 42.02 -3.90 -12.33
C ASP A 869 41.63 -5.36 -12.64
N LEU A 870 40.47 -5.78 -12.14
CA LEU A 870 39.99 -7.15 -12.29
C LEU A 870 39.65 -7.52 -13.75
N VAL A 871 39.33 -6.53 -14.60
CA VAL A 871 39.08 -6.75 -16.02
C VAL A 871 40.40 -7.00 -16.74
N ALA A 872 41.44 -6.20 -16.45
CA ALA A 872 42.78 -6.43 -16.97
C ALA A 872 43.36 -7.78 -16.49
N GLN A 873 43.17 -8.13 -15.21
CA GLN A 873 43.56 -9.45 -14.70
C GLN A 873 42.84 -10.58 -15.44
N CYS A 874 41.51 -10.49 -15.61
CA CYS A 874 40.72 -11.50 -16.31
C CYS A 874 41.17 -11.64 -17.77
N LYS A 875 41.43 -10.52 -18.44
CA LYS A 875 41.98 -10.48 -19.79
C LYS A 875 43.32 -11.21 -19.85
N ASP A 876 44.29 -10.82 -19.04
CA ASP A 876 45.62 -11.44 -19.05
C ASP A 876 45.58 -12.94 -18.73
N ILE A 877 44.68 -13.37 -17.83
CA ILE A 877 44.43 -14.79 -17.57
C ILE A 877 43.90 -15.51 -18.81
N LEU A 878 42.89 -14.97 -19.48
CA LEU A 878 42.30 -15.58 -20.68
C LEU A 878 43.31 -15.67 -21.83
N PHE A 879 44.11 -14.63 -22.03
CA PHE A 879 45.16 -14.61 -23.04
C PHE A 879 46.29 -15.59 -22.68
N GLN A 880 46.77 -15.58 -21.42
CA GLN A 880 47.82 -16.50 -20.99
C GLN A 880 47.38 -17.95 -21.07
N TRP A 881 46.12 -18.26 -20.74
CA TRP A 881 45.55 -19.59 -20.90
C TRP A 881 45.54 -20.04 -22.36
N ARG A 882 45.17 -19.16 -23.30
CA ARG A 882 45.16 -19.49 -24.72
C ARG A 882 46.56 -19.77 -25.28
N GLU A 883 47.57 -19.07 -24.79
CA GLU A 883 48.97 -19.29 -25.20
C GLU A 883 49.62 -20.49 -24.49
N ASP A 884 49.01 -21.01 -23.41
CA ASP A 884 49.52 -22.16 -22.67
C ASP A 884 49.26 -23.47 -23.42
N GLN A 885 50.31 -24.03 -24.04
CA GLN A 885 50.21 -25.22 -24.88
C GLN A 885 49.96 -26.54 -24.13
N ARG A 886 49.75 -26.49 -22.80
CA ARG A 886 49.48 -27.69 -21.99
C ARG A 886 48.11 -28.32 -22.26
N VAL A 887 47.10 -27.51 -22.57
CA VAL A 887 45.74 -27.96 -22.89
C VAL A 887 45.26 -27.18 -24.10
N ARG A 888 44.63 -27.86 -25.07
CA ARG A 888 44.09 -27.16 -26.26
C ARG A 888 43.02 -26.15 -25.81
N PRO A 889 43.20 -24.84 -26.08
CA PRO A 889 42.31 -23.80 -25.55
C PRO A 889 41.05 -23.68 -26.40
N THR A 890 40.13 -24.63 -26.24
CA THR A 890 38.88 -24.64 -26.99
C THR A 890 37.76 -23.93 -26.24
N ILE A 891 36.74 -23.50 -26.98
CA ILE A 891 35.50 -22.95 -26.39
C ILE A 891 34.89 -23.96 -25.39
N ARG A 892 35.00 -25.26 -25.62
CA ARG A 892 34.55 -26.31 -24.67
C ARG A 892 35.23 -26.22 -23.30
N VAL A 893 36.56 -26.04 -23.28
CA VAL A 893 37.31 -25.89 -22.03
C VAL A 893 36.90 -24.60 -21.32
N LEU A 894 36.73 -23.52 -22.08
CA LEU A 894 36.29 -22.23 -21.55
C LEU A 894 34.88 -22.32 -20.95
N VAL A 895 33.91 -22.89 -21.67
CA VAL A 895 32.54 -23.13 -21.17
C VAL A 895 32.57 -23.94 -19.88
N GLN A 896 33.35 -25.01 -19.84
CA GLN A 896 33.45 -25.86 -18.66
C GLN A 896 34.05 -25.11 -17.46
N ALA A 897 35.08 -24.30 -17.68
CA ALA A 897 35.68 -23.46 -16.65
C ALA A 897 34.68 -22.42 -16.12
N LEU A 898 33.92 -21.77 -17.01
CA LEU A 898 32.87 -20.80 -16.65
C LEU A 898 31.77 -21.43 -15.79
N VAL A 899 31.28 -22.60 -16.20
CA VAL A 899 30.31 -23.39 -15.42
C VAL A 899 30.86 -23.76 -14.06
N ASN A 900 32.15 -24.13 -13.96
CA ASN A 900 32.76 -24.51 -12.70
C ASN A 900 32.92 -23.34 -11.72
N VAL A 901 33.06 -22.10 -12.21
CA VAL A 901 33.13 -20.88 -11.38
C VAL A 901 31.79 -20.15 -11.20
N ASP A 902 30.67 -20.83 -11.46
CA ASP A 902 29.31 -20.25 -11.36
C ASP A 902 29.15 -18.98 -12.20
N ARG A 903 29.71 -19.00 -13.41
CA ARG A 903 29.50 -17.97 -14.44
C ARG A 903 28.76 -18.62 -15.60
N GLY A 904 27.53 -18.19 -15.84
CA GLY A 904 26.68 -18.78 -16.87
C GLY A 904 27.32 -18.72 -18.25
N ALA A 905 27.33 -19.84 -18.99
CA ALA A 905 27.87 -19.91 -20.35
C ALA A 905 27.09 -19.09 -21.38
N LYS A 906 25.91 -18.55 -21.00
CA LYS A 906 25.05 -17.70 -21.84
C LYS A 906 25.76 -16.42 -22.31
N CYS A 907 26.61 -15.82 -21.48
CA CYS A 907 27.35 -14.63 -21.89
C CYS A 907 28.33 -14.92 -23.05
N LEU A 908 28.99 -16.08 -23.02
CA LEU A 908 29.87 -16.53 -24.10
C LEU A 908 29.08 -16.87 -25.36
N GLU A 909 27.88 -17.43 -25.22
CA GLU A 909 26.96 -17.69 -26.33
C GLU A 909 26.56 -16.40 -27.07
N GLU A 910 26.18 -15.34 -26.35
CA GLU A 910 25.83 -14.05 -26.95
C GLU A 910 27.03 -13.39 -27.65
N ILE A 911 28.22 -13.48 -27.04
CA ILE A 911 29.47 -12.98 -27.63
C ILE A 911 29.80 -13.75 -28.91
N ILE A 912 29.67 -15.07 -28.91
CA ILE A 912 29.90 -15.91 -30.11
C ILE A 912 28.91 -15.57 -31.22
N LYS A 913 27.63 -15.36 -30.90
CA LYS A 913 26.60 -14.97 -31.87
C LYS A 913 26.86 -13.59 -32.50
N THR A 914 27.44 -12.66 -31.75
CA THR A 914 27.74 -11.31 -32.26
C THR A 914 29.06 -11.20 -33.01
N VAL A 915 30.07 -11.98 -32.65
CA VAL A 915 31.43 -11.88 -33.23
C VAL A 915 31.64 -12.86 -34.40
N GLY A 916 30.96 -14.01 -34.41
CA GLY A 916 31.24 -15.12 -35.32
C GLY A 916 32.57 -15.81 -34.98
N VAL A 917 32.69 -17.11 -35.31
CA VAL A 917 33.91 -17.89 -35.00
C VAL A 917 34.69 -18.19 -36.27
N LYS A 918 36.01 -17.94 -36.25
CA LYS A 918 36.90 -18.30 -37.37
C LYS A 918 37.39 -19.74 -37.20
N LYS A 919 37.28 -20.57 -38.24
CA LYS A 919 37.96 -21.88 -38.31
C LYS A 919 39.46 -21.63 -38.43
N TYR A 920 40.23 -22.02 -37.40
CA TYR A 920 41.67 -22.17 -37.50
C TYR A 920 42.00 -23.63 -37.82
N THR A 921 42.31 -23.95 -39.08
CA THR A 921 42.92 -25.21 -39.48
C THR A 921 44.42 -25.17 -39.16
N LEU A 922 44.82 -25.77 -38.05
CA LEU A 922 46.21 -25.88 -37.56
C LEU A 922 47.17 -26.67 -38.49
N HIS A 923 46.77 -27.00 -39.72
CA HIS A 923 47.53 -27.88 -40.61
C HIS A 923 47.84 -27.31 -42.01
N GLU A 924 47.26 -26.18 -42.45
CA GLU A 924 47.43 -25.72 -43.84
C GLU A 924 48.55 -24.68 -44.03
N GLU A 925 48.83 -23.81 -43.06
CA GLU A 925 49.83 -22.74 -43.25
C GLU A 925 51.30 -23.21 -43.22
N VAL A 926 51.57 -24.40 -42.65
CA VAL A 926 52.94 -24.94 -42.54
C VAL A 926 53.33 -25.74 -43.79
N GLU A 927 52.38 -26.37 -44.48
CA GLU A 927 52.65 -27.10 -45.73
C GLU A 927 52.77 -26.17 -46.94
N GLU A 928 51.94 -25.12 -47.07
CA GLU A 928 52.07 -24.17 -48.19
C GLU A 928 53.40 -23.41 -48.18
N LYS A 929 53.91 -23.04 -47.00
CA LYS A 929 55.23 -22.39 -46.87
C LYS A 929 56.40 -23.34 -47.11
N LYS A 930 56.23 -24.66 -46.90
CA LYS A 930 57.26 -25.68 -47.21
C LYS A 930 57.24 -26.08 -48.69
N GLU A 931 56.07 -26.31 -49.29
CA GLU A 931 55.94 -26.61 -50.72
C GLU A 931 56.37 -25.43 -51.59
N GLY A 932 56.01 -24.19 -51.23
CA GLY A 932 56.41 -22.99 -51.96
C GLY A 932 57.93 -22.78 -52.00
N LYS A 933 58.62 -23.07 -50.89
CA LYS A 933 60.10 -22.99 -50.83
C LYS A 933 60.78 -24.15 -51.57
N ILE A 934 60.23 -25.37 -51.50
CA ILE A 934 60.77 -26.54 -52.22
C ILE A 934 60.60 -26.39 -53.74
N LYS A 935 59.44 -25.91 -54.22
CA LYS A 935 59.20 -25.64 -55.65
C LYS A 935 60.08 -24.50 -56.19
N THR A 936 60.43 -23.52 -55.36
CA THR A 936 61.33 -22.41 -55.73
C THR A 936 62.80 -22.84 -55.75
N LEU A 937 63.22 -23.71 -54.83
CA LEU A 937 64.58 -24.29 -54.82
C LEU A 937 64.80 -25.29 -55.98
N LEU A 938 63.78 -26.06 -56.38
CA LEU A 938 63.86 -27.03 -57.48
C LEU A 938 63.87 -26.40 -58.89
N LYS A 939 63.45 -25.14 -59.03
CA LYS A 939 63.51 -24.40 -60.31
C LYS A 939 64.92 -23.92 -60.67
N ASN A 940 65.83 -23.82 -59.69
CA ASN A 940 67.17 -23.26 -59.86
C ASN A 940 68.29 -24.31 -59.93
N LEU A 941 67.97 -25.61 -59.96
CA LEU A 941 68.94 -26.70 -60.00
C LEU A 941 69.09 -27.25 -61.43
N ASN A 942 70.35 -27.35 -61.90
CA ASN A 942 70.73 -27.86 -63.22
C ASN A 942 70.43 -29.39 -63.33
N PRO A 943 70.26 -29.99 -64.52
CA PRO A 943 69.77 -31.38 -64.69
C PRO A 943 70.57 -32.45 -63.94
N PHE A 944 71.84 -32.20 -63.63
CA PHE A 944 72.70 -33.13 -62.89
C PHE A 944 72.45 -33.14 -61.37
N GLN A 945 71.80 -32.12 -60.81
CA GLN A 945 71.47 -32.04 -59.37
C GLN A 945 70.06 -32.56 -59.03
N LYS A 946 69.20 -32.79 -60.03
CA LYS A 946 67.84 -33.32 -59.82
C LYS A 946 67.77 -34.85 -59.69
N LYS A 947 68.88 -35.55 -59.88
CA LYS A 947 68.95 -37.03 -59.92
C LYS A 947 69.65 -37.67 -58.72
N LYS A 948 70.04 -36.86 -57.74
CA LYS A 948 70.56 -37.26 -56.43
C LYS A 948 69.62 -36.72 -55.38
#